data_AF-A0A7X8LPZ3-F1
#
_entry.id   AF-A0A7X8LPZ3-F1
#
_cell.length_a   1.000
_cell.length_b   1.000
_cell.length_c   1.000
_cell.angle_alpha   90.00
_cell.angle_beta   90.00
_cell.angle_gamma   90.00
#
_symmetry.space_group_name_H-M   'P 1'
#
loop_
_entity.id
_entity.type
_entity.pdbx_description
1 polymer ?
#
loop_
_entity_poly.entity_id
_entity_poly.type
_entity_poly.pdbx_seq_one_letter_code
_entity_poly.pdbx_strand_id
1 'polypeptide(L)'
;MAFSIDGKSRKLNQSVDCTWLVLSPGYRLADDSMVVEELLLRGIQERCCTVKIELKSASSIGLIKADNSIFEIELEKAVTTVGLIGGIQKDNLLVEGIAPYVQVPELLKITIEDNNLIGSWQLFVYKGYHNPIEVNHLYLNEFVNQEIIDGELCIDLEDIINTGGKTCGWYSIAVLGAHWIRQQIDFVVLPYLDYEFDASLYSVQDTANLTLILPADTGFKANAPAQITNQEDDVFIITINASEEHISGEIIVELKEQRDCLSLIIPIPIIKWTLRWDETVILDYRNIREINLDVWDSSQLLLDLAIPAKGTIYAEIGIDGAEQKSETKLYLGKAQFNLLSFRDSLREAEQTLCSFQLLVYKSKSGLWNSREMISQVFLFTVRCRWEVYNAEVIDLDEDQLYIKWDELGKRINPRLLIWDYTSPWESPRQIAIPAGNNELYIDKGSFKTGDYLLEFVDTNNWALSYQKDRYPLNNYNVFTQFISTGNPWIDSLKLDWENSNRVSIYGRAWNLKSFDTLTVLMVGTSSKQTRIWMNSAKIKRSGNFQARLGIQDEYTSGDKGDSMKNIVHWVVFIAHSVQSYMFQYLIPGAAPINIALRDLPPQTAIPYQYIEINFKAILDKHKVYDRLESNVVKEIMDTWLREEGEVRCSVNKGTLEYSGKNNRAVLKLFTKAVICTDSRCEQKGKILPSQEFWHSKHYSKGCKSFKYNINNVDGELILALKTSEYINQYYSDFYKLASPWPLISRKELNNDGMPGVEIREQLYLDDVKSFVMYLWAREVVVIKQMGGRVNSEY
;
A
#
# COMPACT_ATOMS: atom_id res chain seq x y z
N MET A 1 -3.87 -53.09 -6.94
CA MET A 1 -2.89 -54.12 -7.35
C MET A 1 -3.01 -54.29 -8.85
N ALA A 2 -1.89 -54.21 -9.58
CA ALA A 2 -1.81 -54.53 -11.01
C ALA A 2 -0.94 -55.78 -11.14
N PHE A 3 -1.39 -56.80 -11.86
CA PHE A 3 -0.57 -57.97 -12.20
C PHE A 3 -0.01 -57.81 -13.61
N SER A 4 1.28 -58.08 -13.79
CA SER A 4 1.88 -58.35 -15.09
C SER A 4 1.68 -59.82 -15.45
N ILE A 5 1.40 -60.07 -16.74
CA ILE A 5 1.24 -61.42 -17.31
C ILE A 5 2.64 -61.99 -17.58
N ASP A 6 3.36 -62.28 -16.50
CA ASP A 6 4.59 -63.07 -16.53
C ASP A 6 4.44 -64.31 -15.65
N GLY A 7 3.26 -64.93 -15.71
CA GLY A 7 3.06 -66.37 -15.55
C GLY A 7 3.57 -67.03 -14.25
N LYS A 8 3.86 -66.26 -13.20
CA LYS A 8 4.52 -66.77 -11.99
C LYS A 8 3.74 -66.63 -10.68
N SER A 9 2.53 -66.06 -10.67
CA SER A 9 1.63 -66.20 -9.52
C SER A 9 0.31 -66.82 -9.94
N ARG A 10 -0.02 -67.98 -9.37
CA ARG A 10 -1.16 -68.84 -9.74
C ARG A 10 -2.41 -68.64 -8.87
N LYS A 11 -2.45 -67.66 -7.97
CA LYS A 11 -3.45 -67.60 -6.92
C LYS A 11 -3.89 -66.17 -6.62
N LEU A 12 -5.19 -65.97 -6.48
CA LEU A 12 -5.80 -64.72 -6.00
C LEU A 12 -6.43 -64.97 -4.63
N ASN A 13 -6.21 -64.05 -3.70
CA ASN A 13 -6.74 -64.15 -2.34
C ASN A 13 -8.23 -63.76 -2.34
N GLN A 14 -9.09 -64.62 -1.79
CA GLN A 14 -10.55 -64.47 -1.83
C GLN A 14 -11.11 -63.51 -0.76
N SER A 15 -10.25 -62.79 -0.02
CA SER A 15 -10.60 -61.94 1.12
C SER A 15 -11.28 -60.61 0.78
N VAL A 16 -11.75 -60.43 -0.46
CA VAL A 16 -12.37 -59.17 -0.94
C VAL A 16 -13.63 -59.52 -1.72
N ASP A 17 -14.76 -58.92 -1.34
CA ASP A 17 -16.07 -59.11 -2.01
C ASP A 17 -16.03 -58.83 -3.52
N CYS A 18 -15.17 -57.89 -3.93
CA CYS A 18 -14.94 -57.54 -5.32
C CYS A 18 -13.47 -57.22 -5.55
N THR A 19 -12.94 -57.49 -6.74
CA THR A 19 -11.59 -57.06 -7.15
C THR A 19 -11.60 -56.39 -8.52
N TRP A 20 -10.64 -55.50 -8.75
CA TRP A 20 -10.41 -54.88 -10.05
C TRP A 20 -9.37 -55.67 -10.83
N LEU A 21 -9.70 -56.07 -12.05
CA LEU A 21 -8.79 -56.67 -13.01
C LEU A 21 -8.53 -55.69 -14.15
N VAL A 22 -7.25 -55.56 -14.52
CA VAL A 22 -6.84 -54.87 -15.75
C VAL A 22 -6.65 -55.95 -16.82
N LEU A 23 -7.50 -55.95 -17.84
CA LEU A 23 -7.43 -56.88 -18.96
C LEU A 23 -6.62 -56.26 -20.10
N SER A 24 -5.54 -56.93 -20.49
CA SER A 24 -4.77 -56.60 -21.70
C SER A 24 -5.59 -56.87 -22.97
N PRO A 25 -5.29 -56.20 -24.09
CA PRO A 25 -5.94 -56.47 -25.38
C PRO A 25 -5.84 -57.95 -25.75
N GLY A 26 -6.98 -58.57 -26.07
CA GLY A 26 -7.06 -59.99 -26.41
C GLY A 26 -7.43 -60.94 -25.26
N TYR A 27 -7.68 -60.42 -24.05
CA TYR A 27 -8.27 -61.18 -22.94
C TYR A 27 -9.70 -60.67 -22.68
N ARG A 28 -10.63 -61.59 -22.43
CA ARG A 28 -11.99 -61.28 -21.94
C ARG A 28 -12.36 -62.21 -20.78
N LEU A 29 -13.22 -61.78 -19.88
CA LEU A 29 -13.76 -62.65 -18.84
C LEU A 29 -14.63 -63.75 -19.45
N ALA A 30 -14.65 -64.93 -18.83
CA ALA A 30 -15.60 -65.98 -19.14
C ALA A 30 -17.03 -65.55 -18.72
N ASP A 31 -18.04 -66.04 -19.45
CA ASP A 31 -19.43 -65.54 -19.38
C ASP A 31 -20.12 -65.79 -18.01
N ASP A 32 -19.51 -66.60 -17.15
CA ASP A 32 -19.94 -66.94 -15.80
C ASP A 32 -19.42 -65.97 -14.71
N SER A 33 -18.53 -65.04 -15.06
CA SER A 33 -18.00 -64.04 -14.12
C SER A 33 -18.93 -62.83 -13.98
N MET A 34 -19.38 -62.52 -12.76
CA MET A 34 -20.26 -61.39 -12.49
C MET A 34 -19.48 -60.07 -12.46
N VAL A 35 -19.59 -59.28 -13.54
CA VAL A 35 -18.98 -57.95 -13.66
C VAL A 35 -19.87 -56.91 -12.98
N VAL A 36 -19.31 -56.24 -11.97
CA VAL A 36 -19.99 -55.19 -11.19
C VAL A 36 -19.85 -53.82 -11.87
N GLU A 37 -18.68 -53.54 -12.45
CA GLU A 37 -18.37 -52.24 -13.05
C GLU A 37 -17.28 -52.39 -14.11
N GLU A 38 -17.35 -51.61 -15.20
CA GLU A 38 -16.33 -51.59 -16.26
C GLU A 38 -15.90 -50.14 -16.52
N LEU A 39 -14.58 -49.90 -16.48
CA LEU A 39 -13.95 -48.59 -16.69
C LEU A 39 -12.94 -48.68 -17.85
N LEU A 40 -12.98 -47.69 -18.74
CA LEU A 40 -11.98 -47.50 -19.79
C LEU A 40 -10.90 -46.54 -19.30
N LEU A 41 -9.68 -47.05 -19.09
CA LEU A 41 -8.53 -46.23 -18.72
C LEU A 41 -8.11 -45.33 -19.90
N ARG A 42 -8.17 -44.00 -19.72
CA ARG A 42 -7.67 -43.03 -20.71
C ARG A 42 -6.21 -42.69 -20.41
N GLY A 43 -5.31 -42.87 -21.38
CA GLY A 43 -3.90 -42.46 -21.29
C GLY A 43 -2.85 -43.58 -21.42
N ILE A 44 -3.27 -44.84 -21.54
CA ILE A 44 -2.38 -45.98 -21.87
C ILE A 44 -2.51 -46.25 -23.37
N GLN A 45 -1.38 -46.40 -24.09
CA GLN A 45 -1.35 -46.52 -25.56
C GLN A 45 -2.02 -47.80 -26.11
N GLU A 46 -2.29 -48.79 -25.25
CA GLU A 46 -2.99 -50.02 -25.59
C GLU A 46 -4.37 -50.05 -24.90
N ARG A 47 -5.42 -50.50 -25.61
CA ARG A 47 -6.82 -50.55 -25.14
C ARG A 47 -7.00 -51.62 -24.04
N CYS A 48 -6.44 -51.38 -22.86
CA CYS A 48 -6.71 -52.19 -21.68
C CYS A 48 -8.09 -51.82 -21.12
N CYS A 49 -8.87 -52.81 -20.72
CA CYS A 49 -10.13 -52.59 -20.03
C CYS A 49 -9.98 -52.92 -18.54
N THR A 50 -10.50 -52.06 -17.66
CA THR A 50 -10.58 -52.37 -16.22
C THR A 50 -11.97 -52.84 -15.87
N VAL A 51 -12.08 -54.03 -15.30
CA VAL A 51 -13.35 -54.65 -14.89
C VAL A 51 -13.29 -54.96 -13.40
N LYS A 52 -14.35 -54.58 -12.69
CA LYS A 52 -14.60 -54.97 -11.30
C LYS A 52 -15.46 -56.23 -11.34
N ILE A 53 -14.98 -57.29 -10.70
CA ILE A 53 -15.72 -58.56 -10.61
C ILE A 53 -16.10 -58.85 -9.17
N GLU A 54 -17.24 -59.50 -8.98
CA GLU A 54 -17.70 -60.00 -7.69
C GLU A 54 -17.16 -61.40 -7.43
N LEU A 55 -16.61 -61.64 -6.23
CA LEU A 55 -15.92 -62.88 -5.87
C LEU A 55 -16.69 -63.75 -4.86
N LYS A 56 -17.88 -63.31 -4.40
CA LYS A 56 -18.62 -63.89 -3.26
C LYS A 56 -18.97 -65.38 -3.37
N SER A 57 -18.95 -65.95 -4.57
CA SER A 57 -19.36 -67.34 -4.81
C SER A 57 -18.50 -68.09 -5.84
N ALA A 58 -17.44 -67.46 -6.36
CA ALA A 58 -16.58 -68.06 -7.39
C ALA A 58 -15.41 -68.83 -6.76
N SER A 59 -15.12 -70.04 -7.22
CA SER A 59 -13.92 -70.83 -6.83
C SER A 59 -12.72 -70.58 -7.75
N SER A 60 -12.95 -70.00 -8.93
CA SER A 60 -11.93 -69.59 -9.87
C SER A 60 -12.45 -68.45 -10.76
N ILE A 61 -11.55 -67.76 -11.46
CA ILE A 61 -11.88 -66.76 -12.48
C ILE A 61 -11.38 -67.27 -13.83
N GLY A 62 -12.28 -67.44 -14.80
CA GLY A 62 -11.92 -67.80 -16.17
C GLY A 62 -11.60 -66.56 -17.03
N LEU A 63 -10.44 -66.56 -17.68
CA LEU A 63 -10.06 -65.58 -18.71
C LEU A 63 -9.97 -66.26 -20.06
N ILE A 64 -10.75 -65.82 -21.04
CA ILE A 64 -10.69 -66.28 -22.42
C ILE A 64 -9.63 -65.47 -23.17
N LYS A 65 -8.63 -66.15 -23.70
CA LYS A 65 -7.58 -65.56 -24.57
C LYS A 65 -8.10 -65.34 -26.00
N ALA A 66 -7.34 -64.60 -26.79
CA ALA A 66 -7.65 -64.32 -28.19
C ALA A 66 -7.74 -65.59 -29.07
N ASP A 67 -7.12 -66.70 -28.65
CA ASP A 67 -7.19 -68.02 -29.29
C ASP A 67 -8.38 -68.89 -28.79
N ASN A 68 -9.30 -68.30 -28.02
CA ASN A 68 -10.41 -68.98 -27.33
C ASN A 68 -10.01 -70.04 -26.29
N SER A 69 -8.73 -70.14 -25.90
CA SER A 69 -8.35 -70.94 -24.74
C SER A 69 -8.77 -70.25 -23.45
N ILE A 70 -9.22 -71.04 -22.48
CA ILE A 70 -9.57 -70.56 -21.14
C ILE A 70 -8.35 -70.67 -20.24
N PHE A 71 -8.04 -69.57 -19.55
CA PHE A 71 -7.03 -69.48 -18.51
C PHE A 71 -7.74 -69.28 -17.18
N GLU A 72 -7.78 -70.33 -16.35
CA GLU A 72 -8.38 -70.27 -15.02
C GLU A 72 -7.39 -69.76 -13.98
N ILE A 73 -7.85 -68.84 -13.14
CA ILE A 73 -7.15 -68.37 -11.95
C ILE A 73 -7.87 -68.94 -10.74
N GLU A 74 -7.24 -69.87 -10.02
CA GLU A 74 -7.79 -70.42 -8.77
C GLU A 74 -7.83 -69.36 -7.66
N LEU A 75 -8.95 -69.33 -6.93
CA LEU A 75 -9.14 -68.48 -5.75
C LEU A 75 -8.82 -69.31 -4.51
N GLU A 76 -7.87 -68.85 -3.67
CA GLU A 76 -7.56 -69.50 -2.40
C GLU A 76 -8.68 -69.21 -1.38
N LYS A 77 -9.29 -70.27 -0.82
CA LYS A 77 -10.22 -70.13 0.31
C LYS A 77 -9.53 -69.44 1.49
N ALA A 78 -10.31 -68.59 2.17
CA ALA A 78 -9.91 -67.66 3.22
C ALA A 78 -8.75 -68.14 4.09
N VAL A 79 -7.61 -67.44 3.98
CA VAL A 79 -6.58 -67.43 5.01
C VAL A 79 -7.24 -66.96 6.30
N THR A 80 -6.96 -67.62 7.42
CA THR A 80 -7.29 -67.11 8.76
C THR A 80 -7.03 -65.60 8.82
N THR A 81 -8.07 -64.80 9.04
CA THR A 81 -7.96 -63.34 9.23
C THR A 81 -8.35 -62.98 10.64
N VAL A 82 -7.66 -61.98 11.19
CA VAL A 82 -7.95 -61.39 12.49
C VAL A 82 -8.32 -59.94 12.26
N GLY A 83 -9.42 -59.48 12.85
CA GLY A 83 -9.92 -58.12 12.72
C GLY A 83 -10.60 -57.64 14.01
N LEU A 84 -10.82 -56.34 14.10
CA LEU A 84 -11.55 -55.71 15.20
C LEU A 84 -12.91 -55.22 14.70
N ILE A 85 -13.94 -55.35 15.53
CA ILE A 85 -15.28 -54.83 15.27
C ILE A 85 -15.66 -53.85 16.37
N GLY A 86 -16.31 -52.75 15.97
CA GLY A 86 -16.76 -51.70 16.89
C GLY A 86 -15.67 -50.70 17.24
N GLY A 87 -15.95 -49.89 18.27
CA GLY A 87 -15.09 -48.78 18.66
C GLY A 87 -15.16 -47.58 17.71
N ILE A 88 -14.50 -46.48 18.09
CA ILE A 88 -14.42 -45.25 17.31
C ILE A 88 -12.95 -44.91 17.11
N GLN A 89 -12.51 -44.83 15.86
CA GLN A 89 -11.16 -44.39 15.49
C GLN A 89 -11.10 -42.88 15.27
N LYS A 90 -9.93 -42.30 15.52
CA LYS A 90 -9.63 -40.90 15.26
C LYS A 90 -8.60 -40.75 14.14
N ASP A 91 -9.07 -40.79 12.89
CA ASP A 91 -8.24 -40.86 11.68
C ASP A 91 -7.35 -39.64 11.42
N ASN A 92 -7.64 -38.50 12.05
CA ASN A 92 -6.94 -37.25 11.82
C ASN A 92 -5.69 -37.09 12.70
N LEU A 93 -5.31 -38.10 13.47
CA LEU A 93 -4.06 -38.13 14.24
C LEU A 93 -3.47 -39.55 14.19
N LEU A 94 -2.16 -39.66 14.34
CA LEU A 94 -1.46 -40.94 14.28
C LEU A 94 -0.69 -41.17 15.57
N VAL A 95 -0.80 -42.38 16.11
CA VAL A 95 0.02 -42.88 17.21
C VAL A 95 0.82 -44.06 16.69
N GLU A 96 2.15 -43.92 16.65
CA GLU A 96 3.06 -44.91 16.03
C GLU A 96 2.62 -45.32 14.61
N GLY A 97 2.11 -44.34 13.85
CA GLY A 97 1.69 -44.53 12.46
C GLY A 97 0.29 -45.10 12.25
N ILE A 98 -0.48 -45.40 13.30
CA ILE A 98 -1.86 -45.89 13.19
C ILE A 98 -2.87 -44.97 13.90
N ALA A 99 -4.11 -44.95 13.41
CA ALA A 99 -5.19 -44.17 14.03
C ALA A 99 -5.63 -44.85 15.34
N PRO A 100 -5.60 -44.16 16.49
CA PRO A 100 -6.00 -44.77 17.75
C PRO A 100 -7.53 -44.83 17.88
N TYR A 101 -7.96 -45.81 18.66
CA TYR A 101 -9.32 -45.97 19.13
C TYR A 101 -9.56 -45.10 20.37
N VAL A 102 -10.52 -44.17 20.27
CA VAL A 102 -10.97 -43.33 21.40
C VAL A 102 -12.12 -43.97 22.18
N GLN A 103 -12.74 -44.97 21.57
CA GLN A 103 -13.61 -45.95 22.20
C GLN A 103 -13.07 -47.33 21.83
N VAL A 104 -12.85 -48.17 22.84
CA VAL A 104 -12.30 -49.53 22.69
C VAL A 104 -13.16 -50.32 21.68
N PRO A 105 -12.56 -51.07 20.74
CA PRO A 105 -13.31 -52.02 19.94
C PRO A 105 -14.00 -53.05 20.83
N GLU A 106 -15.20 -53.48 20.45
CA GLU A 106 -16.01 -54.37 21.28
C GLU A 106 -15.61 -55.82 21.07
N LEU A 107 -15.33 -56.23 19.83
CA LEU A 107 -15.11 -57.63 19.49
C LEU A 107 -13.82 -57.84 18.70
N LEU A 108 -13.11 -58.91 19.04
CA LEU A 108 -12.10 -59.52 18.20
C LEU A 108 -12.76 -60.54 17.29
N LYS A 109 -12.64 -60.35 15.97
CA LYS A 109 -13.12 -61.27 14.95
C LYS A 109 -11.99 -62.14 14.45
N ILE A 110 -12.19 -63.46 14.48
CA ILE A 110 -11.26 -64.45 13.96
C ILE A 110 -11.99 -65.34 12.97
N THR A 111 -11.52 -65.40 11.73
CA THR A 111 -12.03 -66.34 10.72
C THR A 111 -11.33 -67.69 10.91
N ILE A 112 -12.10 -68.77 11.08
CA ILE A 112 -11.59 -70.11 11.42
C ILE A 112 -11.68 -71.02 10.19
N GLU A 113 -10.55 -71.66 9.87
CA GLU A 113 -10.44 -72.59 8.73
C GLU A 113 -11.06 -73.96 9.00
N ASP A 114 -10.90 -74.51 10.22
CA ASP A 114 -11.44 -75.81 10.63
C ASP A 114 -11.86 -75.81 12.12
N ASN A 115 -13.17 -75.85 12.36
CA ASN A 115 -13.78 -75.86 13.69
C ASN A 115 -13.33 -77.07 14.55
N ASN A 116 -12.90 -78.17 13.93
CA ASN A 116 -12.46 -79.36 14.67
C ASN A 116 -11.10 -79.17 15.35
N LEU A 117 -10.31 -78.19 14.93
CA LEU A 117 -8.97 -77.92 15.44
C LEU A 117 -8.92 -76.72 16.38
N ILE A 118 -10.05 -76.08 16.69
CA ILE A 118 -10.12 -74.84 17.49
C ILE A 118 -9.41 -74.97 18.86
N GLY A 119 -9.42 -76.18 19.45
CA GLY A 119 -8.76 -76.45 20.73
C GLY A 119 -7.23 -76.43 20.67
N SER A 120 -6.64 -76.37 19.48
CA SER A 120 -5.19 -76.20 19.29
C SER A 120 -4.77 -74.75 19.03
N TRP A 121 -5.75 -73.84 18.89
CA TRP A 121 -5.45 -72.44 18.59
C TRP A 121 -5.12 -71.67 19.85
N GLN A 122 -4.09 -70.86 19.76
CA GLN A 122 -3.60 -70.02 20.86
C GLN A 122 -3.75 -68.55 20.50
N LEU A 123 -4.16 -67.76 21.48
CA LEU A 123 -4.27 -66.32 21.41
C LEU A 123 -3.29 -65.71 22.40
N PHE A 124 -2.37 -64.89 21.89
CA PHE A 124 -1.42 -64.12 22.68
C PHE A 124 -1.78 -62.65 22.60
N VAL A 125 -1.86 -61.99 23.74
CA VAL A 125 -2.05 -60.54 23.81
C VAL A 125 -0.84 -59.91 24.45
N TYR A 126 -0.24 -58.97 23.72
CA TYR A 126 0.85 -58.14 24.19
C TYR A 126 0.35 -56.71 24.38
N LYS A 127 0.82 -56.07 25.44
CA LYS A 127 0.60 -54.65 25.70
C LYS A 127 1.93 -53.92 25.72
N GLY A 128 1.98 -52.77 25.04
CA GLY A 128 3.18 -51.97 24.84
C GLY A 128 3.80 -52.15 23.46
N TYR A 129 4.47 -51.10 22.97
CA TYR A 129 5.10 -51.05 21.65
C TYR A 129 6.60 -51.31 21.73
N HIS A 130 7.34 -50.52 22.49
CA HIS A 130 8.81 -50.67 22.58
C HIS A 130 9.22 -51.82 23.49
N ASN A 131 8.50 -52.01 24.59
CA ASN A 131 8.70 -53.10 25.54
C ASN A 131 7.38 -53.88 25.71
N PRO A 132 6.99 -54.70 24.72
CA PRO A 132 5.74 -55.44 24.77
C PRO A 132 5.78 -56.47 25.91
N ILE A 133 4.78 -56.41 26.78
CA ILE A 133 4.56 -57.36 27.89
C ILE A 133 3.40 -58.27 27.50
N GLU A 134 3.59 -59.58 27.58
CA GLU A 134 2.48 -60.52 27.45
C GLU A 134 1.51 -60.31 28.62
N VAL A 135 0.29 -59.90 28.29
CA VAL A 135 -0.78 -59.63 29.26
C VAL A 135 -1.73 -60.81 29.38
N ASN A 136 -1.90 -61.59 28.31
CA ASN A 136 -2.77 -62.75 28.32
C ASN A 136 -2.31 -63.81 27.30
N HIS A 137 -2.50 -65.08 27.64
CA HIS A 137 -2.29 -66.22 26.76
C HIS A 137 -3.41 -67.23 27.02
N LEU A 138 -4.26 -67.41 26.02
CA LEU A 138 -5.50 -68.17 26.12
C LEU A 138 -5.61 -69.16 24.98
N TYR A 139 -6.31 -70.27 25.20
CA TYR A 139 -6.71 -71.16 24.12
C TYR A 139 -8.09 -70.77 23.61
N LEU A 140 -8.33 -70.83 22.29
CA LEU A 140 -9.63 -70.42 21.74
C LEU A 140 -10.81 -71.28 22.25
N ASN A 141 -10.54 -72.52 22.66
CA ASN A 141 -11.52 -73.37 23.31
C ASN A 141 -11.79 -72.99 24.78
N GLU A 142 -11.26 -71.89 25.31
CA GLU A 142 -11.67 -71.35 26.62
C GLU A 142 -12.92 -70.47 26.49
N PHE A 143 -13.27 -70.07 25.26
CA PHE A 143 -14.44 -69.25 24.92
C PHE A 143 -15.66 -70.08 24.46
N VAL A 144 -15.79 -71.35 24.91
CA VAL A 144 -16.72 -72.41 24.43
C VAL A 144 -18.21 -72.02 24.35
N ASN A 145 -18.61 -70.92 24.98
CA ASN A 145 -20.00 -70.47 24.99
C ASN A 145 -20.36 -69.50 23.84
N GLN A 146 -19.42 -69.15 22.97
CA GLN A 146 -19.68 -68.27 21.82
C GLN A 146 -19.96 -69.10 20.56
N GLU A 147 -21.13 -68.89 19.95
CA GLU A 147 -21.50 -69.57 18.69
C GLU A 147 -20.56 -69.12 17.56
N ILE A 148 -19.96 -70.09 16.87
CA ILE A 148 -19.25 -69.86 15.60
C ILE A 148 -20.32 -69.74 14.53
N ILE A 149 -20.58 -68.51 14.08
CA ILE A 149 -21.56 -68.23 13.03
C ILE A 149 -20.79 -68.02 11.73
N ASP A 150 -21.11 -68.79 10.69
CA ASP A 150 -20.51 -68.68 9.35
C ASP A 150 -18.96 -68.78 9.31
N GLY A 151 -18.35 -69.52 10.24
CA GLY A 151 -16.89 -69.70 10.30
C GLY A 151 -16.14 -68.55 10.98
N GLU A 152 -16.86 -67.67 11.67
CA GLU A 152 -16.30 -66.54 12.41
C GLU A 152 -16.52 -66.73 13.90
N LEU A 153 -15.45 -66.55 14.67
CA LEU A 153 -15.49 -66.47 16.13
C LEU A 153 -15.32 -65.01 16.53
N CYS A 154 -16.29 -64.49 17.28
CA CYS A 154 -16.28 -63.13 17.82
C CYS A 154 -16.11 -63.19 19.33
N ILE A 155 -14.95 -62.75 19.81
CA ILE A 155 -14.62 -62.74 21.23
C ILE A 155 -14.75 -61.33 21.77
N ASP A 156 -15.34 -61.17 22.96
CA ASP A 156 -15.38 -59.89 23.63
C ASP A 156 -13.94 -59.44 23.91
N LEU A 157 -13.58 -58.26 23.39
CA LEU A 157 -12.22 -57.78 23.51
C LEU A 157 -11.89 -57.46 24.97
N GLU A 158 -12.87 -56.99 25.76
CA GLU A 158 -12.68 -56.69 27.18
C GLU A 158 -12.25 -57.93 27.97
N ASP A 159 -12.81 -59.10 27.68
CA ASP A 159 -12.46 -60.37 28.32
C ASP A 159 -10.99 -60.74 28.11
N ILE A 160 -10.38 -60.26 27.02
CA ILE A 160 -9.02 -60.60 26.65
C ILE A 160 -8.02 -59.52 27.12
N ILE A 161 -8.35 -58.23 26.98
CA ILE A 161 -7.40 -57.12 27.21
C ILE A 161 -7.47 -56.50 28.62
N ASN A 162 -8.52 -56.76 29.40
CA ASN A 162 -8.74 -56.10 30.68
C ASN A 162 -7.89 -56.69 31.82
N THR A 163 -6.64 -56.24 31.94
CA THR A 163 -5.70 -56.65 32.98
C THR A 163 -5.60 -55.64 34.13
N GLY A 164 -6.74 -55.38 34.81
CA GLY A 164 -6.76 -54.57 36.04
C GLY A 164 -7.11 -53.09 35.85
N GLY A 165 -8.01 -52.78 34.91
CA GLY A 165 -8.68 -51.47 34.84
C GLY A 165 -7.98 -50.36 34.03
N LYS A 166 -6.76 -50.57 33.53
CA LYS A 166 -6.07 -49.61 32.64
C LYS A 166 -6.05 -50.13 31.19
N THR A 167 -7.02 -49.72 30.38
CA THR A 167 -7.14 -50.09 28.96
C THR A 167 -6.29 -49.25 28.00
N CYS A 168 -5.67 -48.17 28.47
CA CYS A 168 -4.84 -47.30 27.63
C CYS A 168 -3.54 -48.00 27.17
N GLY A 169 -3.16 -47.84 25.90
CA GLY A 169 -1.87 -48.25 25.35
C GLY A 169 -1.92 -48.88 23.97
N TRP A 170 -0.74 -49.32 23.50
CA TRP A 170 -0.59 -50.16 22.32
C TRP A 170 -0.90 -51.62 22.66
N TYR A 171 -1.64 -52.30 21.79
CA TYR A 171 -1.92 -53.72 21.89
C TYR A 171 -1.54 -54.44 20.61
N SER A 172 -1.03 -55.65 20.77
CA SER A 172 -0.78 -56.59 19.69
C SER A 172 -1.43 -57.91 20.03
N ILE A 173 -2.37 -58.36 19.20
CA ILE A 173 -3.02 -59.66 19.34
C ILE A 173 -2.48 -60.58 18.26
N ALA A 174 -1.82 -61.65 18.68
CA ALA A 174 -1.32 -62.69 17.80
C ALA A 174 -2.15 -63.97 17.98
N VAL A 175 -2.72 -64.45 16.89
CA VAL A 175 -3.47 -65.71 16.83
C VAL A 175 -2.63 -66.75 16.12
N LEU A 176 -2.41 -67.89 16.76
CA LEU A 176 -1.65 -69.01 16.26
C LEU A 176 -2.62 -70.18 15.96
N GLY A 177 -2.81 -70.46 14.67
CA GLY A 177 -3.70 -71.53 14.22
C GLY A 177 -3.11 -72.93 14.32
N ALA A 178 -3.92 -73.95 13.99
CA ALA A 178 -3.58 -75.38 14.08
C ALA A 178 -2.35 -75.82 13.25
N HIS A 179 -1.92 -75.01 12.28
CA HIS A 179 -0.74 -75.23 11.45
C HIS A 179 0.44 -74.31 11.79
N TRP A 180 0.44 -73.66 12.96
CA TRP A 180 1.43 -72.66 13.37
C TRP A 180 1.44 -71.40 12.50
N ILE A 181 0.36 -71.15 11.75
CA ILE A 181 0.17 -69.90 11.01
C ILE A 181 -0.14 -68.83 12.05
N ARG A 182 0.76 -67.84 12.16
CA ARG A 182 0.60 -66.69 13.04
C ARG A 182 0.01 -65.52 12.27
N GLN A 183 -1.14 -65.04 12.71
CA GLN A 183 -1.72 -63.77 12.30
C GLN A 183 -1.59 -62.77 13.45
N GLN A 184 -1.36 -61.50 13.13
CA GLN A 184 -1.20 -60.45 14.12
C GLN A 184 -1.98 -59.22 13.71
N ILE A 185 -2.62 -58.59 14.69
CA ILE A 185 -3.23 -57.27 14.55
C ILE A 185 -2.69 -56.36 15.64
N ASP A 186 -2.34 -55.14 15.25
CA ASP A 186 -1.87 -54.11 16.16
C ASP A 186 -2.85 -52.95 16.18
N PHE A 187 -3.12 -52.41 17.37
CA PHE A 187 -4.03 -51.28 17.55
C PHE A 187 -3.66 -50.47 18.80
N VAL A 188 -4.03 -49.19 18.81
CA VAL A 188 -3.85 -48.30 19.97
C VAL A 188 -5.20 -47.95 20.55
N VAL A 189 -5.31 -48.01 21.88
CA VAL A 189 -6.50 -47.58 22.63
C VAL A 189 -6.12 -46.41 23.53
N LEU A 190 -6.74 -45.25 23.30
CA LEU A 190 -6.58 -44.03 24.09
C LEU A 190 -7.98 -43.45 24.38
N PRO A 191 -8.66 -43.96 25.41
CA PRO A 191 -10.02 -43.54 25.75
C PRO A 191 -10.09 -42.03 25.98
N TYR A 192 -11.13 -41.38 25.45
CA TYR A 192 -11.38 -39.95 25.61
C TYR A 192 -10.33 -39.01 25.01
N LEU A 193 -9.40 -39.51 24.19
CA LEU A 193 -8.46 -38.66 23.46
C LEU A 193 -9.21 -37.67 22.57
N ASP A 194 -9.01 -36.38 22.84
CA ASP A 194 -9.55 -35.30 22.04
C ASP A 194 -8.51 -34.23 21.75
N TYR A 195 -8.73 -33.50 20.67
CA TYR A 195 -7.90 -32.37 20.34
C TYR A 195 -8.69 -31.32 19.56
N GLU A 196 -8.40 -30.06 19.82
CA GLU A 196 -9.03 -28.94 19.16
C GLU A 196 -8.01 -27.85 18.88
N PHE A 197 -7.99 -27.36 17.65
CA PHE A 197 -7.24 -26.16 17.27
C PHE A 197 -8.11 -24.93 17.52
N ASP A 198 -7.51 -23.82 17.98
CA ASP A 198 -8.24 -22.57 18.22
C ASP A 198 -8.80 -21.93 16.93
N ALA A 199 -8.17 -22.20 15.78
CA ALA A 199 -8.63 -21.86 14.45
C ALA A 199 -8.91 -23.10 13.60
N SER A 200 -9.90 -23.01 12.70
CA SER A 200 -10.23 -24.09 11.77
C SER A 200 -9.20 -24.31 10.67
N LEU A 201 -8.48 -23.25 10.30
CA LEU A 201 -7.46 -23.25 9.25
C LEU A 201 -6.36 -22.24 9.61
N TYR A 202 -5.12 -22.55 9.22
CA TYR A 202 -3.96 -21.68 9.44
C TYR A 202 -3.25 -21.34 8.12
N SER A 203 -2.61 -20.18 8.10
CA SER A 203 -1.51 -19.84 7.20
C SER A 203 -0.18 -20.26 7.83
N VAL A 204 0.87 -20.49 7.03
CA VAL A 204 2.21 -20.83 7.57
C VAL A 204 2.86 -19.72 8.40
N GLN A 205 2.33 -18.50 8.32
CA GLN A 205 2.79 -17.36 9.12
C GLN A 205 2.15 -17.36 10.51
N ASP A 206 1.13 -18.18 10.74
CA ASP A 206 0.38 -18.18 11.97
C ASP A 206 1.11 -18.99 13.06
N THR A 207 0.78 -18.65 14.30
CA THR A 207 1.08 -19.50 15.44
C THR A 207 -0.14 -20.39 15.70
N ALA A 208 0.04 -21.70 15.61
CA ALA A 208 -1.02 -22.67 15.86
C ALA A 208 -1.08 -23.04 17.34
N ASN A 209 -2.29 -22.98 17.92
CA ASN A 209 -2.54 -23.45 19.28
C ASN A 209 -3.46 -24.67 19.24
N LEU A 210 -3.03 -25.70 19.95
CA LEU A 210 -3.72 -26.98 20.08
C LEU A 210 -4.05 -27.22 21.55
N THR A 211 -5.32 -27.46 21.85
CA THR A 211 -5.74 -28.09 23.09
C THR A 211 -5.77 -29.59 22.87
N LEU A 212 -4.95 -30.34 23.60
CA LEU A 212 -4.89 -31.80 23.57
C LEU A 212 -5.42 -32.36 24.90
N ILE A 213 -6.41 -33.23 24.85
CA ILE A 213 -6.99 -33.92 26.00
C ILE A 213 -6.59 -35.38 25.92
N LEU A 214 -5.95 -35.88 26.99
CA LEU A 214 -5.51 -37.27 27.10
C LEU A 214 -6.23 -37.99 28.25
N PRO A 215 -6.19 -39.33 28.32
CA PRO A 215 -6.69 -40.04 29.50
C PRO A 215 -5.90 -39.69 30.78
N ALA A 216 -6.57 -39.59 31.93
CA ALA A 216 -6.02 -39.12 33.22
C ALA A 216 -4.75 -39.85 33.73
N ASP A 217 -4.52 -41.11 33.31
CA ASP A 217 -3.35 -41.91 33.69
C ASP A 217 -2.20 -41.83 32.66
N THR A 218 -2.19 -40.80 31.80
CA THR A 218 -1.16 -40.62 30.77
C THR A 218 -0.47 -39.27 30.88
N GLY A 219 0.79 -39.22 30.44
CA GLY A 219 1.54 -37.98 30.31
C GLY A 219 1.73 -37.60 28.84
N PHE A 220 2.03 -36.33 28.58
CA PHE A 220 2.44 -35.87 27.26
C PHE A 220 3.73 -35.07 27.32
N LYS A 221 4.58 -35.26 26.32
CA LYS A 221 5.79 -34.47 26.11
C LYS A 221 5.84 -34.03 24.66
N ALA A 222 5.71 -32.72 24.43
CA ALA A 222 5.83 -32.14 23.09
C ALA A 222 7.30 -32.21 22.61
N ASN A 223 7.50 -32.55 21.34
CA ASN A 223 8.82 -32.47 20.70
C ASN A 223 9.05 -31.05 20.19
N ALA A 224 10.28 -30.55 20.32
CA ALA A 224 10.65 -29.25 19.77
C ALA A 224 10.43 -29.23 18.24
N PRO A 225 9.93 -28.12 17.67
CA PRO A 225 9.81 -26.79 18.29
C PRO A 225 8.49 -26.52 19.03
N ALA A 226 7.58 -27.49 19.14
CA ALA A 226 6.34 -27.32 19.90
C ALA A 226 6.62 -27.13 21.39
N GLN A 227 5.84 -26.27 22.04
CA GLN A 227 5.97 -25.97 23.47
C GLN A 227 4.62 -26.12 24.17
N ILE A 228 4.64 -26.79 25.33
CA ILE A 228 3.47 -26.84 26.23
C ILE A 228 3.46 -25.51 27.00
N THR A 229 2.44 -24.68 26.75
CA THR A 229 2.31 -23.35 27.36
C THR A 229 1.47 -23.37 28.63
N ASN A 230 0.51 -24.29 28.71
CA ASN A 230 -0.26 -24.55 29.92
C ASN A 230 -0.58 -26.05 30.04
N GLN A 231 -0.73 -26.52 31.28
CA GLN A 231 -1.14 -27.88 31.61
C GLN A 231 -2.05 -27.84 32.83
N GLU A 232 -3.27 -28.34 32.69
CA GLU A 232 -4.22 -28.53 33.78
C GLU A 232 -4.70 -29.99 33.73
N ASP A 233 -4.29 -30.77 34.73
CA ASP A 233 -4.54 -32.22 34.82
C ASP A 233 -4.19 -32.99 33.53
N ASP A 234 -5.22 -33.40 32.77
CA ASP A 234 -5.17 -34.21 31.55
C ASP A 234 -5.31 -33.40 30.26
N VAL A 235 -5.33 -32.06 30.38
CA VAL A 235 -5.44 -31.09 29.28
C VAL A 235 -4.12 -30.34 29.08
N PHE A 236 -3.61 -30.38 27.85
CA PHE A 236 -2.35 -29.76 27.44
C PHE A 236 -2.62 -28.69 26.38
N ILE A 237 -2.18 -27.46 26.62
CA ILE A 237 -2.18 -26.40 25.61
C ILE A 237 -0.79 -26.34 24.98
N ILE A 238 -0.73 -26.61 23.68
CA ILE A 238 0.50 -26.73 22.90
C ILE A 238 0.52 -25.62 21.85
N THR A 239 1.62 -24.91 21.76
CA THR A 239 1.84 -23.84 20.79
C THR A 239 2.99 -24.21 19.86
N ILE A 240 2.80 -23.99 18.56
CA ILE A 240 3.82 -24.25 17.52
C ILE A 240 3.67 -23.24 16.39
N ASN A 241 4.75 -22.97 15.64
CA ASN A 241 4.64 -22.26 14.37
C ASN A 241 3.97 -23.17 13.32
N ALA A 242 3.01 -22.64 12.56
CA ALA A 242 2.34 -23.38 11.49
C ALA A 242 3.28 -23.78 10.34
N SER A 243 4.53 -23.31 10.29
CA SER A 243 5.55 -23.76 9.33
C SER A 243 5.91 -25.25 9.45
N GLU A 244 5.71 -25.88 10.60
CA GLU A 244 6.14 -27.27 10.90
C GLU A 244 5.20 -28.36 10.36
N GLU A 245 4.04 -27.99 9.82
CA GLU A 245 2.97 -28.88 9.30
C GLU A 245 2.30 -29.84 10.28
N HIS A 246 2.97 -30.24 11.35
CA HIS A 246 2.46 -31.18 12.32
C HIS A 246 2.99 -30.87 13.72
N ILE A 247 2.19 -31.18 14.72
CA ILE A 247 2.61 -31.25 16.11
C ILE A 247 3.05 -32.69 16.36
N SER A 248 4.26 -32.88 16.89
CA SER A 248 4.76 -34.17 17.31
C SER A 248 5.05 -34.19 18.81
N GLY A 249 4.90 -35.35 19.43
CA GLY A 249 5.22 -35.55 20.83
C GLY A 249 5.16 -37.01 21.25
N GLU A 250 5.41 -37.27 22.52
CA GLU A 250 5.43 -38.60 23.12
C GLU A 250 4.32 -38.69 24.17
N ILE A 251 3.39 -39.64 24.00
CA ILE A 251 2.40 -40.01 25.00
C ILE A 251 3.04 -41.04 25.93
N ILE A 252 3.06 -40.76 27.22
CA ILE A 252 3.65 -41.62 28.25
C ILE A 252 2.50 -42.45 28.86
N VAL A 253 2.55 -43.76 28.69
CA VAL A 253 1.55 -44.71 29.21
C VAL A 253 2.21 -45.60 30.26
N GLU A 254 1.54 -45.81 31.39
CA GLU A 254 2.01 -46.74 32.41
C GLU A 254 1.70 -48.21 32.05
N LEU A 255 2.72 -49.06 32.12
CA LEU A 255 2.68 -50.50 31.93
C LEU A 255 3.13 -51.23 33.19
N LYS A 256 2.24 -51.60 34.11
CA LYS A 256 2.58 -52.28 35.39
C LYS A 256 3.74 -51.62 36.16
N GLU A 257 4.99 -52.04 35.93
CA GLU A 257 6.23 -51.53 36.56
C GLU A 257 7.12 -50.71 35.61
N GLN A 258 6.69 -50.50 34.37
CA GLN A 258 7.42 -49.79 33.31
C GLN A 258 6.56 -48.66 32.70
N ARG A 259 7.20 -47.81 31.90
CA ARG A 259 6.52 -46.80 31.08
C ARG A 259 6.80 -47.08 29.63
N ASP A 260 5.80 -46.89 28.80
CA ASP A 260 5.92 -46.88 27.35
C ASP A 260 5.72 -45.46 26.84
N CYS A 261 6.42 -45.13 25.75
CA CYS A 261 6.34 -43.82 25.12
C CYS A 261 5.88 -44.04 23.67
N LEU A 262 4.70 -43.53 23.34
CA LEU A 262 4.10 -43.68 22.02
C LEU A 262 4.17 -42.33 21.29
N SER A 263 4.76 -42.31 20.11
CA SER A 263 4.88 -41.15 19.23
C SER A 263 3.51 -40.72 18.71
N LEU A 264 3.11 -39.49 19.00
CA LEU A 264 1.89 -38.84 18.54
C LEU A 264 2.24 -37.83 17.45
N ILE A 265 1.48 -37.86 16.34
CA ILE A 265 1.56 -36.89 15.26
C ILE A 265 0.16 -36.34 14.97
N ILE A 266 -0.01 -35.03 15.08
CA ILE A 266 -1.25 -34.31 14.77
C ILE A 266 -0.96 -33.31 13.63
N PRO A 267 -1.54 -33.48 12.42
CA PRO A 267 -1.37 -32.54 11.32
C PRO A 267 -2.07 -31.20 11.62
N ILE A 268 -1.37 -30.10 11.38
CA ILE A 268 -1.90 -28.74 11.50
C ILE A 268 -2.74 -28.44 10.25
N PRO A 269 -3.97 -27.89 10.37
CA PRO A 269 -4.85 -27.65 9.23
C PRO A 269 -4.42 -26.41 8.42
N ILE A 270 -3.29 -26.50 7.72
CA ILE A 270 -2.70 -25.39 6.96
C ILE A 270 -3.26 -25.31 5.55
N ILE A 271 -3.58 -24.09 5.10
CA ILE A 271 -3.90 -23.80 3.71
C ILE A 271 -2.61 -23.82 2.89
N LYS A 272 -2.52 -24.77 1.95
CA LYS A 272 -1.36 -24.92 1.06
C LYS A 272 -1.73 -24.37 -0.32
N TRP A 273 -0.84 -23.59 -0.91
CA TRP A 273 -1.04 -23.06 -2.27
C TRP A 273 0.27 -22.97 -3.04
N THR A 274 0.19 -23.09 -4.36
CA THR A 274 1.35 -22.99 -5.27
C THR A 274 0.98 -22.15 -6.48
N LEU A 275 1.81 -21.16 -6.81
CA LEU A 275 1.68 -20.37 -8.02
C LEU A 275 2.56 -20.97 -9.12
N ARG A 276 1.94 -21.36 -10.23
CA ARG A 276 2.59 -21.95 -11.40
C ARG A 276 2.51 -21.01 -12.60
N TRP A 277 3.66 -20.77 -13.20
CA TRP A 277 3.84 -20.06 -14.46
C TRP A 277 4.33 -21.05 -15.53
N ASP A 278 3.53 -21.29 -16.57
CA ASP A 278 3.83 -22.25 -17.66
C ASP A 278 4.38 -23.59 -17.12
N GLU A 279 3.65 -24.18 -16.16
CA GLU A 279 3.97 -25.41 -15.40
C GLU A 279 5.17 -25.34 -14.44
N THR A 280 5.89 -24.23 -14.36
CA THR A 280 6.98 -24.01 -13.40
C THR A 280 6.44 -23.38 -12.12
N VAL A 281 6.74 -23.97 -10.95
CA VAL A 281 6.40 -23.37 -9.65
C VAL A 281 7.29 -22.17 -9.40
N ILE A 282 6.69 -20.99 -9.25
CA ILE A 282 7.41 -19.73 -9.00
C ILE A 282 7.26 -19.23 -7.56
N LEU A 283 6.15 -19.57 -6.90
CA LEU A 283 5.89 -19.29 -5.49
C LEU A 283 5.14 -20.46 -4.88
N ASP A 284 5.31 -20.62 -3.58
CA ASP A 284 4.47 -21.46 -2.77
C ASP A 284 4.15 -20.78 -1.45
N TYR A 285 3.23 -21.39 -0.71
CA TYR A 285 2.83 -20.96 0.61
C TYR A 285 4.00 -20.81 1.60
N ARG A 286 5.17 -21.43 1.39
CA ARG A 286 6.36 -21.30 2.27
C ARG A 286 7.28 -20.16 1.86
N ASN A 287 7.32 -19.80 0.57
CA ASN A 287 8.18 -18.76 0.01
C ASN A 287 7.37 -17.58 -0.50
N ILE A 288 6.73 -16.87 0.43
CA ILE A 288 5.92 -15.70 0.13
C ILE A 288 6.85 -14.51 -0.15
N ARG A 289 6.80 -13.99 -1.37
CA ARG A 289 7.59 -12.83 -1.81
C ARG A 289 6.81 -11.98 -2.81
N GLU A 290 7.35 -10.81 -3.08
CA GLU A 290 6.89 -9.94 -4.15
C GLU A 290 7.17 -10.54 -5.53
N ILE A 291 6.22 -10.39 -6.46
CA ILE A 291 6.39 -10.75 -7.87
C ILE A 291 6.10 -9.54 -8.76
N ASN A 292 6.75 -9.51 -9.92
CA ASN A 292 6.52 -8.47 -10.91
C ASN A 292 5.29 -8.77 -11.76
N LEU A 293 4.64 -7.72 -12.24
CA LEU A 293 3.47 -7.82 -13.12
C LEU A 293 3.74 -8.54 -14.45
N ASP A 294 4.99 -8.65 -14.90
CA ASP A 294 5.33 -9.30 -16.18
C ASP A 294 5.02 -10.81 -16.20
N VAL A 295 4.85 -11.44 -15.04
CA VAL A 295 4.34 -12.81 -14.93
C VAL A 295 2.91 -12.94 -15.53
N TRP A 296 2.13 -11.85 -15.55
CA TRP A 296 0.80 -11.79 -16.19
C TRP A 296 0.85 -11.62 -17.72
N ASP A 297 2.02 -11.46 -18.32
CA ASP A 297 2.18 -11.49 -19.78
C ASP A 297 2.31 -12.92 -20.33
N SER A 298 2.27 -13.93 -19.45
CA SER A 298 2.36 -15.36 -19.80
C SER A 298 1.10 -15.91 -20.48
N SER A 299 1.24 -17.10 -21.08
CA SER A 299 0.11 -17.87 -21.60
C SER A 299 -0.74 -18.50 -20.51
N GLN A 300 -0.13 -18.87 -19.39
CA GLN A 300 -0.79 -19.61 -18.31
C GLN A 300 -0.20 -19.25 -16.94
N LEU A 301 -1.05 -18.70 -16.07
CA LEU A 301 -0.73 -18.38 -14.69
C LEU A 301 -1.81 -18.94 -13.77
N LEU A 302 -1.47 -20.00 -13.04
CA LEU A 302 -2.41 -20.78 -12.23
C LEU A 302 -1.99 -20.77 -10.77
N LEU A 303 -2.97 -20.59 -9.87
CA LEU A 303 -2.79 -20.83 -8.44
C LEU A 303 -3.52 -22.12 -8.07
N ASP A 304 -2.78 -23.13 -7.61
CA ASP A 304 -3.38 -24.31 -7.02
C ASP A 304 -3.52 -24.12 -5.52
N LEU A 305 -4.64 -24.62 -5.00
CA LEU A 305 -5.03 -24.48 -3.62
C LEU A 305 -5.41 -25.85 -3.06
N ALA A 306 -4.92 -26.15 -1.85
CA ALA A 306 -5.26 -27.33 -1.07
C ALA A 306 -5.62 -26.91 0.36
N ILE A 307 -6.85 -27.18 0.77
CA ILE A 307 -7.40 -26.84 2.07
C ILE A 307 -7.78 -28.13 2.81
N PRO A 308 -7.22 -28.39 4.01
CA PRO A 308 -7.48 -29.58 4.81
C PRO A 308 -8.79 -29.46 5.62
N ALA A 309 -9.88 -29.07 4.97
CA ALA A 309 -11.19 -28.91 5.62
C ALA A 309 -12.21 -29.94 5.10
N LYS A 310 -13.03 -30.48 6.02
CA LYS A 310 -14.14 -31.39 5.69
C LYS A 310 -15.41 -30.60 5.32
N GLY A 311 -16.20 -31.17 4.40
CA GLY A 311 -17.48 -30.61 3.98
C GLY A 311 -17.42 -29.80 2.67
N THR A 312 -18.45 -29.00 2.42
CA THR A 312 -18.54 -28.16 1.22
C THR A 312 -17.83 -26.84 1.45
N ILE A 313 -16.64 -26.69 0.88
CA ILE A 313 -15.77 -25.52 1.01
C ILE A 313 -15.74 -24.74 -0.31
N TYR A 314 -15.70 -23.42 -0.19
CA TYR A 314 -15.53 -22.49 -1.30
C TYR A 314 -14.36 -21.55 -1.02
N ALA A 315 -13.65 -21.18 -2.07
CA ALA A 315 -12.54 -20.24 -2.02
C ALA A 315 -12.81 -19.08 -2.97
N GLU A 316 -12.47 -17.89 -2.53
CA GLU A 316 -12.50 -16.66 -3.31
C GLU A 316 -11.13 -16.00 -3.27
N ILE A 317 -10.61 -15.62 -4.43
CA ILE A 317 -9.36 -14.86 -4.57
C ILE A 317 -9.70 -13.47 -5.07
N GLY A 318 -9.05 -12.47 -4.49
CA GLY A 318 -9.19 -11.08 -4.90
C GLY A 318 -7.91 -10.30 -4.69
N ILE A 319 -7.84 -9.13 -5.31
CA ILE A 319 -6.86 -8.10 -4.99
C ILE A 319 -7.45 -7.25 -3.86
N ASP A 320 -6.66 -7.00 -2.82
CA ASP A 320 -7.09 -6.18 -1.69
C ASP A 320 -7.53 -4.78 -2.15
N GLY A 321 -8.73 -4.38 -1.73
CA GLY A 321 -9.35 -3.11 -2.14
C GLY A 321 -9.91 -3.06 -3.57
N ALA A 322 -9.78 -4.11 -4.39
CA ALA A 322 -10.37 -4.17 -5.73
C ALA A 322 -11.73 -4.87 -5.73
N GLU A 323 -12.61 -4.50 -6.67
CA GLU A 323 -13.90 -5.18 -6.86
C GLU A 323 -13.74 -6.55 -7.53
N GLN A 324 -12.72 -6.72 -8.36
CA GLN A 324 -12.52 -7.97 -9.10
C GLN A 324 -12.18 -9.13 -8.16
N LYS A 325 -12.97 -10.20 -8.27
CA LYS A 325 -12.84 -11.44 -7.48
C LYS A 325 -13.05 -12.64 -8.38
N SER A 326 -12.44 -13.77 -8.01
CA SER A 326 -12.62 -15.06 -8.65
C SER A 326 -12.96 -16.09 -7.59
N GLU A 327 -14.07 -16.82 -7.79
CA GLU A 327 -14.59 -17.78 -6.83
C GLU A 327 -14.64 -19.19 -7.40
N THR A 328 -14.44 -20.19 -6.54
CA THR A 328 -14.58 -21.60 -6.93
C THR A 328 -14.96 -22.49 -5.74
N LYS A 329 -15.55 -23.65 -6.05
CA LYS A 329 -15.84 -24.71 -5.09
C LYS A 329 -14.68 -25.70 -5.05
N LEU A 330 -14.26 -26.11 -3.86
CA LEU A 330 -13.22 -27.11 -3.72
C LEU A 330 -13.78 -28.52 -3.99
N TYR A 331 -13.02 -29.31 -4.73
CA TYR A 331 -13.25 -30.74 -4.95
C TYR A 331 -12.15 -31.54 -4.25
N LEU A 332 -12.53 -32.42 -3.32
CA LEU A 332 -11.59 -33.18 -2.47
C LEU A 332 -10.54 -32.29 -1.78
N GLY A 333 -10.97 -31.13 -1.28
CA GLY A 333 -10.09 -30.16 -0.62
C GLY A 333 -9.15 -29.41 -1.56
N LYS A 334 -9.31 -29.53 -2.88
CA LYS A 334 -8.44 -28.86 -3.87
C LYS A 334 -9.22 -27.94 -4.82
N ALA A 335 -8.56 -26.89 -5.27
CA ALA A 335 -9.06 -25.93 -6.26
C ALA A 335 -7.91 -25.36 -7.09
N GLN A 336 -8.24 -24.78 -8.25
CA GLN A 336 -7.29 -24.08 -9.10
C GLN A 336 -7.92 -22.79 -9.61
N PHE A 337 -7.13 -21.71 -9.65
CA PHE A 337 -7.55 -20.39 -10.13
C PHE A 337 -6.68 -19.94 -11.29
N ASN A 338 -7.31 -19.35 -12.32
CA ASN A 338 -6.61 -18.67 -13.39
C ASN A 338 -6.45 -17.19 -13.05
N LEU A 339 -5.22 -16.79 -12.72
CA LEU A 339 -4.92 -15.43 -12.29
C LEU A 339 -4.82 -14.44 -13.46
N LEU A 340 -4.73 -14.90 -14.72
CA LEU A 340 -4.68 -14.00 -15.88
C LEU A 340 -5.92 -13.12 -15.99
N SER A 341 -7.05 -13.53 -15.40
CA SER A 341 -8.26 -12.72 -15.30
C SER A 341 -8.03 -11.37 -14.60
N PHE A 342 -7.07 -11.28 -13.68
CA PHE A 342 -6.74 -10.06 -12.92
C PHE A 342 -5.80 -9.10 -13.66
N ARG A 343 -5.37 -9.42 -14.89
CA ARG A 343 -4.37 -8.63 -15.64
C ARG A 343 -4.77 -7.17 -15.79
N ASP A 344 -6.01 -6.91 -16.17
CA ASP A 344 -6.49 -5.56 -16.45
C ASP A 344 -6.60 -4.75 -15.15
N SER A 345 -7.14 -5.35 -14.08
CA SER A 345 -7.18 -4.71 -12.76
C SER A 345 -5.80 -4.36 -12.21
N LEU A 346 -4.80 -5.23 -12.40
CA LEU A 346 -3.43 -4.94 -11.98
C LEU A 346 -2.77 -3.82 -12.82
N ARG A 347 -3.11 -3.73 -14.11
CA ARG A 347 -2.60 -2.70 -15.01
C ARG A 347 -3.22 -1.33 -14.75
N GLU A 348 -4.49 -1.30 -14.37
CA GLU A 348 -5.22 -0.08 -14.04
C GLU A 348 -5.01 0.35 -12.59
N ALA A 349 -4.37 -0.48 -11.76
CA ALA A 349 -4.14 -0.19 -10.36
C ALA A 349 -3.35 1.12 -10.15
N GLU A 350 -3.87 1.96 -9.24
CA GLU A 350 -3.18 3.17 -8.80
C GLU A 350 -2.02 2.88 -7.85
N GLN A 351 -2.07 1.75 -7.13
CA GLN A 351 -1.02 1.38 -6.19
C GLN A 351 0.21 0.81 -6.92
N THR A 352 1.40 1.07 -6.36
CA THR A 352 2.65 0.43 -6.79
C THR A 352 2.64 -1.07 -6.51
N LEU A 353 2.03 -1.47 -5.39
CA LEU A 353 1.95 -2.83 -4.90
C LEU A 353 0.49 -3.22 -4.68
N CYS A 354 0.08 -4.37 -5.21
CA CYS A 354 -1.24 -4.94 -5.04
C CYS A 354 -1.15 -6.30 -4.33
N SER A 355 -1.87 -6.47 -3.23
CA SER A 355 -1.84 -7.70 -2.42
C SER A 355 -2.94 -8.66 -2.83
N PHE A 356 -2.60 -9.92 -3.12
CA PHE A 356 -3.57 -10.98 -3.34
C PHE A 356 -4.00 -11.61 -2.01
N GLN A 357 -5.31 -11.77 -1.84
CA GLN A 357 -5.92 -12.39 -0.68
C GLN A 357 -6.79 -13.57 -1.08
N LEU A 358 -6.86 -14.56 -0.19
CA LEU A 358 -7.73 -15.71 -0.26
C LEU A 358 -8.74 -15.67 0.89
N LEU A 359 -10.01 -15.78 0.55
CA LEU A 359 -11.11 -15.93 1.51
C LEU A 359 -11.68 -17.34 1.39
N VAL A 360 -11.82 -18.02 2.53
CA VAL A 360 -12.31 -19.41 2.60
C VAL A 360 -13.63 -19.44 3.33
N TYR A 361 -14.62 -20.09 2.71
CA TYR A 361 -15.98 -20.18 3.22
C TYR A 361 -16.42 -21.63 3.39
N LYS A 362 -17.12 -21.90 4.49
CA LYS A 362 -17.80 -23.18 4.74
C LYS A 362 -19.31 -23.00 4.57
N SER A 363 -19.94 -23.92 3.84
CA SER A 363 -21.40 -23.91 3.68
C SER A 363 -22.10 -24.50 4.91
N LYS A 364 -23.13 -23.81 5.42
CA LYS A 364 -23.98 -24.31 6.52
C LYS A 364 -25.05 -25.30 6.06
N SER A 365 -25.50 -25.21 4.80
CA SER A 365 -26.61 -26.03 4.25
C SER A 365 -26.34 -26.61 2.86
N GLY A 366 -25.10 -26.59 2.39
CA GLY A 366 -24.72 -26.99 1.03
C GLY A 366 -25.05 -25.97 -0.07
N LEU A 367 -25.76 -24.88 0.25
CA LEU A 367 -26.14 -23.80 -0.66
C LEU A 367 -25.13 -22.63 -0.65
N TRP A 368 -25.03 -21.88 -1.76
CA TRP A 368 -24.13 -20.72 -1.87
C TRP A 368 -24.51 -19.61 -0.89
N ASN A 369 -25.80 -19.32 -0.73
CA ASN A 369 -26.29 -18.15 0.03
C ASN A 369 -26.22 -18.31 1.57
N SER A 370 -25.72 -19.45 2.07
CA SER A 370 -25.63 -19.75 3.50
C SER A 370 -24.22 -20.19 3.85
N ARG A 371 -23.30 -19.22 3.84
CA ARG A 371 -21.87 -19.44 4.09
C ARG A 371 -21.36 -18.58 5.21
N GLU A 372 -20.34 -19.13 5.85
CA GLU A 372 -19.58 -18.46 6.89
C GLU A 372 -18.11 -18.49 6.48
N MET A 373 -17.48 -17.31 6.56
CA MET A 373 -16.05 -17.19 6.35
C MET A 373 -15.34 -17.86 7.52
N ILE A 374 -14.46 -18.80 7.21
CA ILE A 374 -13.70 -19.56 8.21
C ILE A 374 -12.22 -19.20 8.20
N SER A 375 -11.74 -18.51 7.17
CA SER A 375 -10.34 -18.05 7.08
C SER A 375 -10.19 -16.93 6.05
N GLN A 376 -9.24 -16.04 6.30
CA GLN A 376 -8.72 -15.05 5.35
C GLN A 376 -7.19 -15.15 5.37
N VAL A 377 -6.57 -15.26 4.19
CA VAL A 377 -5.13 -15.53 4.06
C VAL A 377 -4.51 -14.58 3.04
N PHE A 378 -3.40 -13.96 3.40
CA PHE A 378 -2.53 -13.26 2.47
C PHE A 378 -1.72 -14.27 1.63
N LEU A 379 -1.71 -14.10 0.32
CA LEU A 379 -0.99 -14.98 -0.59
C LEU A 379 0.38 -14.39 -0.94
N PHE A 380 0.39 -13.30 -1.71
CA PHE A 380 1.60 -12.63 -2.18
C PHE A 380 1.26 -11.21 -2.66
N THR A 381 2.28 -10.42 -2.96
CA THR A 381 2.13 -9.06 -3.49
C THR A 381 2.65 -9.00 -4.92
N VAL A 382 1.95 -8.27 -5.79
CA VAL A 382 2.34 -7.98 -7.16
C VAL A 382 2.79 -6.52 -7.26
N ARG A 383 3.98 -6.28 -7.80
CA ARG A 383 4.44 -4.95 -8.17
C ARG A 383 3.90 -4.56 -9.54
N CYS A 384 2.98 -3.59 -9.52
CA CYS A 384 2.26 -3.10 -10.68
C CYS A 384 2.98 -1.91 -11.33
N ARG A 385 3.81 -1.18 -10.59
CA ARG A 385 4.50 0.03 -11.08
C ARG A 385 6.01 -0.01 -10.81
N TRP A 386 6.77 0.58 -11.72
CA TRP A 386 8.22 0.74 -11.60
C TRP A 386 8.56 1.83 -10.58
N GLU A 387 9.31 1.47 -9.55
CA GLU A 387 9.71 2.36 -8.46
C GLU A 387 11.22 2.61 -8.50
N VAL A 388 11.59 3.88 -8.40
CA VAL A 388 12.98 4.35 -8.27
C VAL A 388 13.18 4.81 -6.83
N TYR A 389 14.34 4.52 -6.27
CA TYR A 389 14.76 4.96 -4.94
C TYR A 389 16.27 5.23 -4.93
N ASN A 390 16.75 5.93 -3.89
CA ASN A 390 18.16 6.30 -3.73
C ASN A 390 18.79 6.97 -4.97
N ALA A 391 18.03 7.80 -5.70
CA ALA A 391 18.60 8.54 -6.81
C ALA A 391 19.57 9.60 -6.29
N GLU A 392 20.80 9.57 -6.79
CA GLU A 392 21.88 10.48 -6.41
C GLU A 392 22.53 11.07 -7.66
N VAL A 393 22.92 12.35 -7.59
CA VAL A 393 23.80 12.96 -8.58
C VAL A 393 25.15 13.26 -7.95
N ILE A 394 26.18 12.76 -8.59
CA ILE A 394 27.57 12.93 -8.23
C ILE A 394 28.22 13.83 -9.28
N ASP A 395 28.84 14.90 -8.80
CA ASP A 395 29.65 15.79 -9.62
C ASP A 395 31.04 15.15 -9.80
N LEU A 396 31.34 14.61 -10.98
CA LEU A 396 32.60 13.92 -11.25
C LEU A 396 33.73 14.88 -11.60
N ASP A 397 33.42 15.91 -12.40
CA ASP A 397 34.37 16.91 -12.91
C ASP A 397 33.66 18.21 -13.39
N GLU A 398 34.39 19.12 -14.06
CA GLU A 398 33.83 20.40 -14.50
C GLU A 398 32.74 20.24 -15.59
N ASP A 399 32.69 19.09 -16.29
CA ASP A 399 31.89 18.90 -17.50
C ASP A 399 30.86 17.76 -17.43
N GLN A 400 30.92 16.85 -16.44
CA GLN A 400 30.01 15.71 -16.35
C GLN A 400 29.36 15.52 -14.98
N LEU A 401 28.06 15.23 -15.04
CA LEU A 401 27.26 14.74 -13.93
C LEU A 401 27.05 13.24 -14.07
N TYR A 402 27.27 12.51 -13.00
CA TYR A 402 26.95 11.09 -12.91
C TYR A 402 25.71 10.91 -12.04
N ILE A 403 24.66 10.36 -12.63
CA ILE A 403 23.41 10.05 -11.94
C ILE A 403 23.32 8.55 -11.77
N LYS A 404 23.06 8.08 -10.55
CA LYS A 404 22.80 6.66 -10.26
C LYS A 404 21.55 6.53 -9.39
N TRP A 405 20.90 5.38 -9.47
CA TRP A 405 19.71 5.10 -8.66
C TRP A 405 19.55 3.59 -8.47
N ASP A 406 18.69 3.22 -7.52
CA ASP A 406 18.19 1.87 -7.36
C ASP A 406 16.76 1.78 -7.88
N GLU A 407 16.34 0.60 -8.33
CA GLU A 407 14.99 0.41 -8.86
C GLU A 407 14.39 -0.96 -8.55
N LEU A 408 13.06 -1.00 -8.51
CA LEU A 408 12.25 -2.20 -8.41
C LEU A 408 11.15 -2.18 -9.47
N GLY A 409 10.78 -3.36 -9.95
CA GLY A 409 9.80 -3.50 -11.03
C GLY A 409 10.41 -3.32 -12.41
N LYS A 410 9.57 -3.51 -13.42
CA LYS A 410 9.96 -3.47 -14.83
C LYS A 410 9.58 -2.14 -15.46
N ARG A 411 10.51 -1.57 -16.20
CA ARG A 411 10.34 -0.37 -17.03
C ARG A 411 10.42 -0.75 -18.50
N ILE A 412 9.63 -0.11 -19.36
CA ILE A 412 9.58 -0.38 -20.80
C ILE A 412 10.34 0.68 -21.57
N ASN A 413 9.97 1.96 -21.38
CA ASN A 413 10.58 3.11 -22.03
C ASN A 413 10.92 4.20 -21.01
N PRO A 414 11.89 3.91 -20.11
CA PRO A 414 12.26 4.83 -19.05
C PRO A 414 12.93 6.10 -19.61
N ARG A 415 12.55 7.24 -19.03
CA ARG A 415 13.14 8.55 -19.29
C ARG A 415 13.40 9.27 -17.98
N LEU A 416 14.48 10.05 -17.97
CA LEU A 416 14.76 11.01 -16.93
C LEU A 416 14.35 12.40 -17.43
N LEU A 417 13.47 13.05 -16.68
CA LEU A 417 13.11 14.46 -16.87
C LEU A 417 13.82 15.26 -15.80
N ILE A 418 14.56 16.28 -16.24
CA ILE A 418 15.30 17.17 -15.34
C ILE A 418 14.65 18.54 -15.42
N TRP A 419 13.95 18.93 -14.36
CA TRP A 419 13.29 20.21 -14.25
C TRP A 419 14.18 21.21 -13.53
N ASP A 420 14.35 22.40 -14.10
CA ASP A 420 15.00 23.52 -13.42
C ASP A 420 14.08 24.05 -12.33
N TYR A 421 14.54 24.00 -11.09
CA TYR A 421 13.75 24.40 -9.92
C TYR A 421 13.53 25.92 -9.86
N THR A 422 14.36 26.70 -10.57
CA THR A 422 14.22 28.15 -10.72
C THR A 422 13.29 28.56 -11.85
N SER A 423 13.01 27.64 -12.79
CA SER A 423 12.09 27.81 -13.91
C SER A 423 11.18 26.59 -14.13
N PRO A 424 10.38 26.16 -13.13
CA PRO A 424 9.55 24.94 -13.20
C PRO A 424 8.45 24.99 -14.28
N TRP A 425 8.19 26.17 -14.84
CA TRP A 425 7.25 26.37 -15.95
C TRP A 425 7.86 26.05 -17.33
N GLU A 426 9.19 25.97 -17.45
CA GLU A 426 9.85 25.58 -18.70
C GLU A 426 9.76 24.07 -18.92
N SER A 427 9.88 23.63 -20.18
CA SER A 427 9.92 22.20 -20.50
C SER A 427 11.17 21.56 -19.89
N PRO A 428 11.04 20.36 -19.29
CA PRO A 428 12.18 19.70 -18.68
C PRO A 428 13.15 19.24 -19.76
N ARG A 429 14.42 19.13 -19.39
CA ARG A 429 15.38 18.41 -20.22
C ARG A 429 15.05 16.91 -20.15
N GLN A 430 14.83 16.29 -21.30
CA GLN A 430 14.49 14.87 -21.38
C GLN A 430 15.71 14.06 -21.82
N ILE A 431 16.01 13.01 -21.08
CA ILE A 431 17.12 12.10 -21.34
C ILE A 431 16.58 10.68 -21.37
N ALA A 432 16.88 9.93 -22.43
CA ALA A 432 16.50 8.52 -22.51
C ALA A 432 17.40 7.69 -21.59
N ILE A 433 16.80 6.76 -20.85
CA ILE A 433 17.54 5.82 -20.00
C ILE A 433 17.76 4.54 -20.81
N PRO A 434 19.02 4.12 -21.09
CA PRO A 434 19.27 2.87 -21.78
C PRO A 434 18.72 1.66 -21.01
N ALA A 435 18.25 0.65 -21.75
CA ALA A 435 17.70 -0.56 -21.13
C ALA A 435 18.74 -1.28 -20.26
N GLY A 436 18.37 -1.61 -19.03
CA GLY A 436 19.24 -2.29 -18.06
C GLY A 436 20.21 -1.38 -17.31
N ASN A 437 20.28 -0.09 -17.63
CA ASN A 437 21.15 0.85 -16.92
C ASN A 437 20.43 1.43 -15.71
N ASN A 438 21.13 1.52 -14.58
CA ASN A 438 20.71 2.24 -13.38
C ASN A 438 21.63 3.44 -13.11
N GLU A 439 22.33 3.88 -14.15
CA GLU A 439 23.27 4.98 -14.13
C GLU A 439 23.33 5.73 -15.47
N LEU A 440 23.66 7.02 -15.42
CA LEU A 440 23.79 7.92 -16.56
C LEU A 440 24.92 8.92 -16.36
N TYR A 441 25.55 9.28 -17.47
CA TYR A 441 26.48 10.39 -17.56
C TYR A 441 25.83 11.50 -18.38
N ILE A 442 25.80 12.72 -17.85
CA ILE A 442 25.13 13.86 -18.47
C ILE A 442 26.12 15.02 -18.55
N ASP A 443 26.18 15.64 -19.73
CA ASP A 443 26.94 16.87 -19.94
C ASP A 443 26.40 18.02 -19.07
N LYS A 444 27.28 18.52 -18.22
CA LYS A 444 27.05 19.58 -17.24
C LYS A 444 27.00 20.97 -17.88
N GLY A 445 27.65 21.17 -19.03
CA GLY A 445 27.85 22.49 -19.64
C GLY A 445 26.57 23.21 -20.06
N SER A 446 25.44 22.50 -20.10
CA SER A 446 24.11 23.03 -20.42
C SER A 446 23.24 23.31 -19.20
N PHE A 447 23.69 22.99 -17.99
CA PHE A 447 22.97 23.30 -16.75
C PHE A 447 23.41 24.66 -16.17
N LYS A 448 22.51 25.27 -15.39
CA LYS A 448 22.85 26.40 -14.53
C LYS A 448 23.17 25.86 -13.14
N THR A 449 23.86 26.66 -12.32
CA THR A 449 23.99 26.30 -10.90
C THR A 449 22.61 26.46 -10.26
N GLY A 450 22.15 25.49 -9.48
CA GLY A 450 20.83 25.54 -8.87
C GLY A 450 20.30 24.18 -8.45
N ASP A 451 19.16 24.19 -7.77
CA ASP A 451 18.40 22.98 -7.51
C ASP A 451 17.70 22.51 -8.78
N TYR A 452 17.57 21.20 -8.93
CA TYR A 452 16.88 20.52 -10.01
C TYR A 452 16.01 19.41 -9.45
N LEU A 453 14.90 19.15 -10.14
CA LEU A 453 14.04 18.01 -9.86
C LEU A 453 14.29 16.93 -10.92
N LEU A 454 14.67 15.75 -10.45
CA LEU A 454 14.79 14.54 -11.26
C LEU A 454 13.49 13.76 -11.17
N GLU A 455 12.81 13.58 -12.29
CA GLU A 455 11.60 12.78 -12.38
C GLU A 455 11.84 11.61 -13.34
N PHE A 456 11.66 10.39 -12.82
CA PHE A 456 11.83 9.17 -13.60
C PHE A 456 10.47 8.68 -14.09
N VAL A 457 10.26 8.71 -15.40
CA VAL A 457 8.98 8.38 -16.04
C VAL A 457 9.12 7.21 -17.00
N ASP A 458 8.09 6.37 -17.09
CA ASP A 458 7.98 5.33 -18.12
C ASP A 458 6.87 5.71 -19.11
N THR A 459 7.24 5.97 -20.36
CA THR A 459 6.30 6.54 -21.35
C THR A 459 5.24 5.55 -21.86
N ASN A 460 5.29 4.28 -21.43
CA ASN A 460 4.33 3.24 -21.82
C ASN A 460 3.30 2.89 -20.73
N ASN A 461 3.25 3.64 -19.62
CA ASN A 461 2.38 3.25 -18.51
C ASN A 461 0.89 3.52 -18.83
N TRP A 462 0.10 2.47 -19.02
CA TRP A 462 -1.30 2.53 -19.48
C TRP A 462 -2.24 3.32 -18.55
N ALA A 463 -1.90 3.44 -17.26
CA ALA A 463 -2.74 4.08 -16.24
C ALA A 463 -2.57 5.61 -16.14
N LEU A 464 -1.52 6.18 -16.74
CA LEU A 464 -1.29 7.62 -16.71
C LEU A 464 -1.07 8.09 -18.13
N SER A 465 -2.06 8.81 -18.67
CA SER A 465 -1.82 9.68 -19.81
C SER A 465 -0.74 10.66 -19.39
N TYR A 466 0.53 10.33 -19.68
CA TYR A 466 1.65 11.20 -19.41
C TYR A 466 1.35 12.53 -20.11
N GLN A 467 0.95 13.52 -19.33
CA GLN A 467 0.73 14.87 -19.80
C GLN A 467 2.11 15.47 -20.00
N LYS A 468 2.63 15.23 -21.19
CA LYS A 468 3.78 15.90 -21.76
C LYS A 468 3.63 17.39 -21.40
N ASP A 469 4.59 17.91 -20.63
CA ASP A 469 4.75 19.33 -20.28
C ASP A 469 4.10 19.82 -18.96
N ARG A 470 3.75 18.94 -18.01
CA ARG A 470 3.39 19.36 -16.63
C ARG A 470 4.45 18.99 -15.60
N TYR A 471 4.80 19.97 -14.76
CA TYR A 471 5.66 19.76 -13.60
C TYR A 471 4.98 18.74 -12.65
N PRO A 472 5.73 17.80 -12.06
CA PRO A 472 5.13 16.72 -11.29
C PRO A 472 4.37 17.23 -10.06
N LEU A 473 3.14 16.74 -9.88
CA LEU A 473 2.25 17.07 -8.75
C LEU A 473 2.36 16.06 -7.61
N ASN A 474 3.01 14.91 -7.84
CA ASN A 474 3.21 13.86 -6.85
C ASN A 474 4.70 13.57 -6.65
N ASN A 475 5.04 12.97 -5.52
CA ASN A 475 6.43 12.63 -5.18
C ASN A 475 6.85 11.24 -5.71
N TYR A 476 6.15 10.71 -6.70
CA TYR A 476 6.42 9.36 -7.21
C TYR A 476 7.61 9.38 -8.16
N ASN A 477 8.68 8.64 -7.84
CA ASN A 477 9.91 8.61 -8.65
C ASN A 477 10.53 10.00 -8.89
N VAL A 478 10.38 10.89 -7.90
CA VAL A 478 10.80 12.29 -7.95
C VAL A 478 11.84 12.57 -6.87
N PHE A 479 12.95 13.20 -7.25
CA PHE A 479 14.09 13.49 -6.38
C PHE A 479 14.59 14.92 -6.58
N THR A 480 15.01 15.57 -5.50
CA THR A 480 15.59 16.92 -5.55
C THR A 480 17.10 16.84 -5.44
N GLN A 481 17.80 17.61 -6.27
CA GLN A 481 19.24 17.58 -6.32
C GLN A 481 19.82 18.94 -6.69
N PHE A 482 20.86 19.36 -5.97
CA PHE A 482 21.65 20.53 -6.34
C PHE A 482 22.72 20.19 -7.37
N ILE A 483 22.79 20.97 -8.45
CA ILE A 483 23.84 20.91 -9.48
C ILE A 483 24.69 22.19 -9.39
N SER A 484 26.00 22.04 -9.17
CA SER A 484 26.95 23.15 -9.10
C SER A 484 27.79 23.24 -10.38
N THR A 485 27.62 24.30 -11.17
CA THR A 485 28.41 24.54 -12.40
C THR A 485 29.64 25.41 -12.20
N GLY A 486 30.12 25.52 -10.96
CA GLY A 486 31.25 26.37 -10.60
C GLY A 486 30.89 27.86 -10.47
N ASN A 487 29.66 28.26 -10.81
CA ASN A 487 29.18 29.61 -10.56
C ASN A 487 29.06 29.90 -9.05
N PRO A 488 29.13 31.17 -8.63
CA PRO A 488 28.89 31.56 -7.23
C PRO A 488 27.49 31.20 -6.74
N TRP A 489 27.39 30.73 -5.50
CA TRP A 489 26.11 30.44 -4.84
C TRP A 489 26.17 30.65 -3.32
N ILE A 490 25.02 30.72 -2.66
CA ILE A 490 24.87 30.89 -1.21
C ILE A 490 24.02 29.76 -0.65
N ASP A 491 24.48 29.06 0.39
CA ASP A 491 23.65 28.11 1.14
C ASP A 491 23.49 28.47 2.60
N SER A 492 22.70 27.66 3.30
CA SER A 492 22.50 27.77 4.75
C SER A 492 22.06 29.19 5.14
N LEU A 493 21.30 29.86 4.28
CA LEU A 493 20.90 31.24 4.49
C LEU A 493 19.93 31.30 5.68
N LYS A 494 20.18 32.21 6.61
CA LYS A 494 19.35 32.39 7.80
C LYS A 494 19.19 33.87 8.13
N LEU A 495 17.97 34.28 8.43
CA LEU A 495 17.62 35.61 8.90
C LEU A 495 17.17 35.53 10.36
N ASP A 496 18.02 35.99 11.28
CA ASP A 496 17.66 36.09 12.70
C ASP A 496 17.32 37.54 13.04
N TRP A 497 16.04 37.80 13.30
CA TRP A 497 15.56 39.09 13.77
C TRP A 497 15.93 39.27 15.25
N GLU A 498 16.82 40.21 15.54
CA GLU A 498 17.18 40.60 16.91
C GLU A 498 16.04 41.42 17.54
N ASN A 499 15.39 42.27 16.74
CA ASN A 499 14.16 42.99 17.08
C ASN A 499 13.42 43.42 15.79
N SER A 500 12.36 44.21 15.90
CA SER A 500 11.56 44.63 14.75
C SER A 500 12.30 45.55 13.75
N ASN A 501 13.45 46.11 14.13
CA ASN A 501 14.25 47.04 13.33
C ASN A 501 15.68 46.56 13.05
N ARG A 502 16.04 45.34 13.46
CA ARG A 502 17.40 44.82 13.35
C ARG A 502 17.40 43.32 13.04
N VAL A 503 18.18 42.95 12.03
CA VAL A 503 18.31 41.58 11.54
C VAL A 503 19.78 41.22 11.32
N SER A 504 20.14 40.03 11.74
CA SER A 504 21.40 39.39 11.37
C SER A 504 21.14 38.36 10.27
N ILE A 505 21.86 38.47 9.17
CA ILE A 505 21.76 37.59 8.00
C ILE A 505 23.05 36.80 7.88
N TYR A 506 22.95 35.47 7.89
CA TYR A 506 24.07 34.55 7.83
C TYR A 506 23.89 33.60 6.66
N GLY A 507 25.00 33.14 6.10
CA GLY A 507 24.99 32.09 5.08
C GLY A 507 26.41 31.67 4.74
N ARG A 508 26.55 30.72 3.82
CA ARG A 508 27.84 30.30 3.28
C ARG A 508 27.88 30.56 1.79
N ALA A 509 28.81 31.41 1.38
CA ALA A 509 29.09 31.76 0.00
C ALA A 509 30.13 30.79 -0.57
N TRP A 510 29.79 30.16 -1.69
CA TRP A 510 30.65 29.22 -2.42
C TRP A 510 31.06 29.78 -3.77
N ASN A 511 32.19 29.31 -4.29
CA ASN A 511 32.80 29.75 -5.55
C ASN A 511 33.03 31.27 -5.66
N LEU A 512 33.13 31.95 -4.51
CA LEU A 512 33.45 33.36 -4.36
C LEU A 512 34.91 33.57 -3.88
N LYS A 513 35.83 32.66 -4.21
CA LYS A 513 37.22 32.66 -3.70
C LYS A 513 38.03 33.91 -4.06
N SER A 514 37.61 34.67 -5.09
CA SER A 514 38.20 35.95 -5.51
C SER A 514 37.53 37.18 -4.87
N PHE A 515 36.59 37.01 -3.94
CA PHE A 515 35.78 38.08 -3.36
C PHE A 515 35.95 38.14 -1.84
N ASP A 516 36.38 39.28 -1.30
CA ASP A 516 36.55 39.48 0.15
C ASP A 516 35.26 39.95 0.85
N THR A 517 34.30 40.47 0.09
CA THR A 517 33.08 41.12 0.62
C THR A 517 31.84 40.81 -0.21
N LEU A 518 30.73 40.57 0.48
CA LEU A 518 29.38 40.43 -0.06
C LEU A 518 28.53 41.60 0.40
N THR A 519 27.96 42.39 -0.51
CA THR A 519 26.98 43.43 -0.17
C THR A 519 25.62 42.77 0.05
N VAL A 520 24.99 43.04 1.17
CA VAL A 520 23.67 42.54 1.53
C VAL A 520 22.71 43.70 1.67
N LEU A 521 21.61 43.65 0.92
CA LEU A 521 20.55 44.64 0.91
C LEU A 521 19.28 44.01 1.47
N MET A 522 18.54 44.75 2.28
CA MET A 522 17.14 44.47 2.60
C MET A 522 16.30 45.56 1.95
N VAL A 523 15.28 45.18 1.19
CA VAL A 523 14.48 46.08 0.38
C VAL A 523 13.03 45.99 0.83
N GLY A 524 12.48 47.13 1.22
CA GLY A 524 11.11 47.23 1.72
C GLY A 524 10.34 48.42 1.16
N THR A 525 9.02 48.39 1.27
CA THR A 525 8.16 49.50 0.84
C THR A 525 7.21 49.93 1.98
N SER A 526 7.13 51.24 2.24
CA SER A 526 6.16 51.83 3.17
C SER A 526 5.59 53.11 2.58
N SER A 527 4.26 53.23 2.51
CA SER A 527 3.56 54.46 2.09
C SER A 527 4.13 55.10 0.80
N LYS A 528 4.44 54.28 -0.21
CA LYS A 528 5.04 54.65 -1.51
C LYS A 528 6.52 55.05 -1.49
N GLN A 529 7.18 54.97 -0.35
CA GLN A 529 8.62 55.13 -0.23
C GLN A 529 9.29 53.77 -0.11
N THR A 530 10.20 53.50 -1.03
CA THR A 530 11.12 52.36 -0.88
C THR A 530 12.16 52.69 0.18
N ARG A 531 12.43 51.72 1.04
CA ARG A 531 13.52 51.77 2.02
C ARG A 531 14.49 50.64 1.74
N ILE A 532 15.78 50.99 1.69
CA ILE A 532 16.87 50.02 1.51
C ILE A 532 17.77 50.11 2.74
N TRP A 533 18.03 48.96 3.35
CA TRP A 533 19.10 48.82 4.35
C TRP A 533 20.24 48.06 3.71
N MET A 534 21.45 48.59 3.80
CA MET A 534 22.63 48.03 3.15
C MET A 534 23.76 47.85 4.15
N ASN A 535 24.48 46.74 4.04
CA ASN A 535 25.74 46.52 4.74
C ASN A 535 26.60 45.53 3.94
N SER A 536 27.91 45.58 4.12
CA SER A 536 28.85 44.64 3.50
C SER A 536 29.32 43.63 4.54
N ALA A 537 29.23 42.34 4.20
CA ALA A 537 29.73 41.24 5.01
C ALA A 537 31.06 40.73 4.46
N LYS A 538 32.04 40.51 5.33
CA LYS A 538 33.27 39.81 4.94
C LYS A 538 33.01 38.32 4.77
N ILE A 539 33.53 37.74 3.69
CA ILE A 539 33.46 36.30 3.43
C ILE A 539 34.67 35.64 4.08
N LYS A 540 34.44 34.71 5.01
CA LYS A 540 35.53 33.96 5.65
C LYS A 540 36.09 32.92 4.67
N ARG A 541 37.29 32.38 4.95
CA ARG A 541 37.88 31.25 4.18
C ARG A 541 36.94 30.04 4.06
N SER A 542 36.08 29.83 5.05
CA SER A 542 35.07 28.77 5.04
C SER A 542 33.81 29.10 4.22
N GLY A 543 33.79 30.22 3.49
CA GLY A 543 32.62 30.75 2.78
C GLY A 543 31.61 31.48 3.68
N ASN A 544 31.69 31.31 5.00
CA ASN A 544 30.70 31.87 5.91
C ASN A 544 30.74 33.41 5.92
N PHE A 545 29.56 34.04 5.83
CA PHE A 545 29.39 35.48 5.97
C PHE A 545 28.33 35.81 7.04
N GLN A 546 28.42 37.03 7.57
CA GLN A 546 27.39 37.60 8.45
C GLN A 546 27.23 39.09 8.13
N ALA A 547 26.02 39.51 7.78
CA ALA A 547 25.63 40.91 7.65
C ALA A 547 24.67 41.29 8.78
N ARG A 548 24.87 42.46 9.38
CA ARG A 548 23.91 43.03 10.34
C ARG A 548 23.28 44.27 9.75
N LEU A 549 21.96 44.30 9.64
CA LEU A 549 21.19 45.39 9.06
C LEU A 549 20.21 45.95 10.09
N GLY A 550 20.08 47.27 10.17
CA GLY A 550 19.18 47.97 11.08
C GLY A 550 19.56 49.44 11.27
N ILE A 551 18.72 50.19 12.00
CA ILE A 551 18.99 51.60 12.33
C ILE A 551 20.07 51.65 13.42
N GLN A 552 21.15 52.40 13.19
CA GLN A 552 22.31 52.42 14.09
C GLN A 552 22.19 53.39 15.28
N ASP A 553 21.18 54.27 15.34
CA ASP A 553 21.03 55.22 16.44
C ASP A 553 19.59 55.34 16.95
N GLU A 554 19.45 55.37 18.28
CA GLU A 554 18.30 55.92 19.00
C GLU A 554 18.10 57.39 18.57
N TYR A 555 16.85 57.86 18.53
CA TYR A 555 16.36 59.15 18.01
C TYR A 555 15.92 59.19 16.54
N THR A 556 14.64 58.93 16.33
CA THR A 556 13.76 59.91 15.65
C THR A 556 12.41 59.92 16.35
N SER A 557 12.23 60.93 17.19
CA SER A 557 10.92 61.43 17.61
C SER A 557 10.13 61.88 16.38
N GLY A 558 8.86 61.47 16.26
CA GLY A 558 7.88 62.25 15.49
C GLY A 558 6.81 61.46 14.73
N ASP A 559 7.14 60.32 14.14
CA ASP A 559 6.17 59.46 13.47
C ASP A 559 6.44 58.01 13.87
N LYS A 560 5.41 57.30 14.31
CA LYS A 560 5.45 55.83 14.43
C LYS A 560 5.58 55.24 13.02
N GLY A 561 6.78 55.29 12.46
CA GLY A 561 7.11 54.65 11.20
C GLY A 561 7.02 53.13 11.37
N ASP A 562 6.56 52.44 10.33
CA ASP A 562 6.50 50.99 10.31
C ASP A 562 7.91 50.40 10.57
N SER A 563 8.00 49.39 11.44
CA SER A 563 9.26 48.73 11.75
C SER A 563 9.81 47.97 10.55
N MET A 564 11.15 47.85 10.41
CA MET A 564 11.81 47.17 9.29
C MET A 564 11.20 45.79 8.96
N LYS A 565 10.94 44.96 9.99
CA LYS A 565 10.32 43.64 9.85
C LYS A 565 8.94 43.67 9.17
N ASN A 566 8.22 44.77 9.29
CA ASN A 566 6.86 44.94 8.78
C ASN A 566 6.81 45.58 7.39
N ILE A 567 7.96 45.92 6.80
CA ILE A 567 8.01 46.60 5.49
C ILE A 567 9.04 46.02 4.55
N VAL A 568 10.01 45.21 5.01
CA VAL A 568 10.93 44.52 4.13
C VAL A 568 10.21 43.36 3.42
N HIS A 569 10.49 43.24 2.13
CA HIS A 569 9.99 42.14 1.32
C HIS A 569 11.14 41.29 0.77
N TRP A 570 12.25 41.89 0.33
CA TRP A 570 13.36 41.17 -0.28
C TRP A 570 14.67 41.31 0.49
N VAL A 571 15.51 40.27 0.40
CA VAL A 571 16.95 40.36 0.63
C VAL A 571 17.67 40.19 -0.71
N VAL A 572 18.68 41.02 -0.97
CA VAL A 572 19.48 40.98 -2.19
C VAL A 572 20.94 40.88 -1.84
N PHE A 573 21.65 39.95 -2.48
CA PHE A 573 23.08 39.74 -2.30
C PHE A 573 23.81 40.16 -3.56
N ILE A 574 24.86 40.96 -3.40
CA ILE A 574 25.67 41.44 -4.52
C ILE A 574 27.14 41.17 -4.22
N ALA A 575 27.78 40.37 -5.07
CA ALA A 575 29.22 40.16 -5.06
C ALA A 575 29.86 41.06 -6.12
N HIS A 576 30.74 41.98 -5.70
CA HIS A 576 31.35 42.97 -6.58
C HIS A 576 32.76 42.57 -7.02
N SER A 577 32.99 42.45 -8.34
CA SER A 577 34.31 42.34 -8.99
C SER A 577 34.25 42.87 -10.44
N VAL A 578 35.08 42.35 -11.37
CA VAL A 578 35.01 42.57 -12.83
C VAL A 578 33.66 42.12 -13.42
N GLN A 579 33.04 41.08 -12.84
CA GLN A 579 31.63 40.74 -13.04
C GLN A 579 30.89 40.88 -11.71
N SER A 580 29.67 41.44 -11.76
CA SER A 580 28.79 41.52 -10.60
C SER A 580 27.79 40.38 -10.66
N TYR A 581 27.65 39.66 -9.56
CA TYR A 581 26.61 38.65 -9.41
C TYR A 581 25.56 39.13 -8.43
N MET A 582 24.30 38.86 -8.75
CA MET A 582 23.15 39.28 -7.94
C MET A 582 22.22 38.09 -7.66
N PHE A 583 21.78 37.99 -6.41
CA PHE A 583 20.70 37.09 -6.00
C PHE A 583 19.66 37.90 -5.23
N GLN A 584 18.39 37.61 -5.47
CA GLN A 584 17.26 38.24 -4.78
C GLN A 584 16.40 37.14 -4.16
N TYR A 585 15.88 37.39 -2.96
CA TYR A 585 15.05 36.44 -2.24
C TYR A 585 13.91 37.15 -1.53
N LEU A 586 12.69 36.72 -1.81
CA LEU A 586 11.48 37.21 -1.15
C LEU A 586 11.34 36.51 0.21
N ILE A 587 11.30 37.29 1.28
CA ILE A 587 11.42 36.78 2.65
C ILE A 587 10.12 36.05 3.04
N PRO A 588 10.19 34.82 3.58
CA PRO A 588 9.04 34.12 4.14
C PRO A 588 8.39 34.94 5.24
N GLY A 589 7.07 35.15 5.14
CA GLY A 589 6.35 36.02 6.06
C GLY A 589 6.61 37.53 5.86
N ALA A 590 7.14 37.93 4.71
CA ALA A 590 7.21 39.33 4.30
C ALA A 590 5.83 40.02 4.39
N ALA A 591 5.85 41.32 4.67
CA ALA A 591 4.64 42.12 4.65
C ALA A 591 4.01 42.17 3.25
N PRO A 592 2.68 42.34 3.13
CA PRO A 592 2.03 42.53 1.85
C PRO A 592 2.65 43.70 1.08
N ILE A 593 2.88 43.51 -0.22
CA ILE A 593 3.37 44.58 -1.08
C ILE A 593 2.19 45.48 -1.42
N ASN A 594 2.23 46.73 -0.96
CA ASN A 594 1.15 47.70 -1.13
C ASN A 594 1.49 48.69 -2.26
N ILE A 595 0.72 48.67 -3.35
CA ILE A 595 0.90 49.56 -4.50
C ILE A 595 -0.43 50.22 -4.83
N ALA A 596 -0.40 51.51 -5.19
CA ALA A 596 -1.61 52.14 -5.68
C ALA A 596 -2.00 51.54 -7.04
N LEU A 597 -3.27 51.19 -7.22
CA LEU A 597 -3.78 50.58 -8.45
C LEU A 597 -3.48 51.44 -9.70
N ARG A 598 -3.39 52.76 -9.53
CA ARG A 598 -3.02 53.72 -10.59
C ARG A 598 -1.56 53.71 -11.00
N ASP A 599 -0.68 53.20 -10.15
CA ASP A 599 0.76 53.13 -10.41
C ASP A 599 1.13 51.79 -11.10
N LEU A 600 0.16 50.89 -11.28
CA LEU A 600 0.34 49.60 -11.93
C LEU A 600 0.05 49.69 -13.44
N PRO A 601 0.81 48.96 -14.28
CA PRO A 601 0.47 48.84 -15.69
C PRO A 601 -0.76 47.92 -15.88
N PRO A 602 -1.77 48.33 -16.68
CA PRO A 602 -3.04 47.60 -16.90
C PRO A 602 -2.90 46.17 -17.44
N GLN A 603 -1.71 45.73 -17.85
CA GLN A 603 -1.45 44.39 -18.38
C GLN A 603 -1.02 43.37 -17.30
N THR A 604 -1.08 43.79 -16.03
CA THR A 604 -0.67 42.95 -14.89
C THR A 604 -1.81 42.04 -14.45
N ALA A 605 -1.89 40.85 -15.04
CA ALA A 605 -2.82 39.81 -14.60
C ALA A 605 -2.30 39.15 -13.31
N ILE A 606 -2.90 39.48 -12.16
CA ILE A 606 -2.61 38.84 -10.86
C ILE A 606 -3.84 38.04 -10.45
N PRO A 607 -3.70 36.76 -10.04
CA PRO A 607 -4.83 35.96 -9.58
C PRO A 607 -5.52 36.62 -8.37
N TYR A 608 -6.85 36.69 -8.43
CA TYR A 608 -7.68 37.41 -7.45
C TYR A 608 -7.53 36.90 -6.01
N GLN A 609 -7.19 35.63 -5.83
CA GLN A 609 -7.01 35.01 -4.52
C GLN A 609 -5.77 35.51 -3.75
N TYR A 610 -4.79 36.12 -4.44
CA TYR A 610 -3.55 36.62 -3.83
C TYR A 610 -3.53 38.14 -3.64
N ILE A 611 -4.63 38.82 -3.95
CA ILE A 611 -4.72 40.28 -3.85
C ILE A 611 -5.82 40.69 -2.88
N GLU A 612 -5.58 41.83 -2.24
CA GLU A 612 -6.62 42.60 -1.57
C GLU A 612 -6.58 44.02 -2.11
N ILE A 613 -7.73 44.71 -2.11
CA ILE A 613 -7.76 46.14 -2.40
C ILE A 613 -8.27 46.85 -1.16
N ASN A 614 -7.51 47.84 -0.73
CA ASN A 614 -7.84 48.72 0.37
C ASN A 614 -8.07 50.13 -0.16
N PHE A 615 -9.19 50.75 0.21
CA PHE A 615 -9.44 52.15 -0.08
C PHE A 615 -8.84 53.03 1.00
N LYS A 616 -8.07 54.05 0.60
CA LYS A 616 -7.45 55.03 1.50
C LYS A 616 -7.80 56.45 1.08
N ALA A 617 -8.34 57.24 2.02
CA ALA A 617 -8.62 58.66 1.81
C ALA A 617 -8.30 59.49 3.06
N ILE A 618 -8.17 60.82 2.90
CA ILE A 618 -7.99 61.76 4.01
C ILE A 618 -9.22 62.66 4.08
N LEU A 619 -9.92 62.63 5.21
CA LEU A 619 -11.09 63.46 5.51
C LEU A 619 -10.82 64.29 6.76
N ASP A 620 -10.73 65.61 6.66
CA ASP A 620 -10.57 66.54 7.80
C ASP A 620 -9.50 66.08 8.81
N LYS A 621 -8.31 65.73 8.29
CA LYS A 621 -7.14 65.20 9.04
C LYS A 621 -7.28 63.77 9.59
N HIS A 622 -8.41 63.09 9.36
CA HIS A 622 -8.60 61.68 9.70
C HIS A 622 -8.35 60.79 8.46
N LYS A 623 -7.60 59.71 8.63
CA LYS A 623 -7.41 58.70 7.58
C LYS A 623 -8.62 57.77 7.55
N VAL A 624 -9.27 57.67 6.40
CA VAL A 624 -10.26 56.62 6.12
C VAL A 624 -9.52 55.46 5.47
N TYR A 625 -9.72 54.26 6.02
CA TYR A 625 -9.14 53.03 5.52
C TYR A 625 -10.21 51.94 5.56
N ASP A 626 -10.59 51.41 4.40
CA ASP A 626 -11.59 50.36 4.27
C ASP A 626 -11.05 49.23 3.38
N ARG A 627 -11.08 47.99 3.91
CA ARG A 627 -10.77 46.78 3.15
C ARG A 627 -12.00 46.38 2.33
N LEU A 628 -11.82 46.16 1.03
CA LEU A 628 -12.93 45.82 0.13
C LEU A 628 -13.19 44.30 0.11
N GLU A 629 -14.44 43.92 -0.10
CA GLU A 629 -14.86 42.51 -0.24
C GLU A 629 -14.37 41.90 -1.56
N SER A 630 -14.14 40.58 -1.59
CA SER A 630 -13.49 39.89 -2.72
C SER A 630 -14.26 39.99 -4.05
N ASN A 631 -15.58 40.03 -4.02
CA ASN A 631 -16.43 40.28 -5.20
C ASN A 631 -16.20 41.69 -5.77
N VAL A 632 -16.14 42.70 -4.91
CA VAL A 632 -15.86 44.09 -5.30
C VAL A 632 -14.44 44.24 -5.83
N VAL A 633 -13.47 43.55 -5.21
CA VAL A 633 -12.07 43.49 -5.70
C VAL A 633 -12.03 42.97 -7.14
N LYS A 634 -12.75 41.87 -7.42
CA LYS A 634 -12.84 41.30 -8.78
C LYS A 634 -13.42 42.30 -9.78
N GLU A 635 -14.53 42.94 -9.45
CA GLU A 635 -15.16 43.95 -10.32
C GLU A 635 -14.26 45.16 -10.58
N ILE A 636 -13.56 45.66 -9.55
CA ILE A 636 -12.60 46.76 -9.67
C ILE A 636 -11.44 46.37 -10.59
N MET A 637 -10.90 45.16 -10.42
CA MET A 637 -9.80 44.67 -11.26
C MET A 637 -10.24 44.45 -12.70
N ASP A 638 -11.41 43.84 -12.94
CA ASP A 638 -11.95 43.67 -14.30
C ASP A 638 -12.17 45.03 -14.99
N THR A 639 -12.69 46.02 -14.24
CA THR A 639 -12.90 47.40 -14.71
C THR A 639 -11.58 48.12 -14.99
N TRP A 640 -10.56 47.88 -14.16
CA TRP A 640 -9.22 48.44 -14.34
C TRP A 640 -8.51 47.81 -15.55
N LEU A 641 -8.55 46.48 -15.71
CA LEU A 641 -7.95 45.74 -16.83
C LEU A 641 -8.56 46.14 -18.19
N ARG A 642 -9.87 46.41 -18.22
CA ARG A 642 -10.57 46.84 -19.44
C ARG A 642 -10.42 48.33 -19.74
N GLU A 643 -9.87 49.11 -18.81
CA GLU A 643 -9.80 50.58 -18.85
C GLU A 643 -11.17 51.27 -19.08
N GLU A 644 -12.26 50.56 -18.80
CA GLU A 644 -13.63 50.99 -19.09
C GLU A 644 -14.58 50.49 -18.01
N GLY A 645 -15.65 51.28 -17.75
CA GLY A 645 -16.68 50.95 -16.76
C GLY A 645 -16.55 51.70 -15.43
N GLU A 646 -17.56 51.50 -14.57
CA GLU A 646 -17.63 52.05 -13.22
C GLU A 646 -18.07 50.96 -12.24
N VAL A 647 -17.42 50.91 -11.08
CA VAL A 647 -17.80 50.03 -9.96
C VAL A 647 -18.32 50.88 -8.82
N ARG A 648 -19.42 50.45 -8.21
CA ARG A 648 -20.01 51.12 -7.04
C ARG A 648 -20.26 50.11 -5.94
N CYS A 649 -19.71 50.36 -4.75
CA CYS A 649 -19.87 49.47 -3.61
C CYS A 649 -20.06 50.26 -2.30
N SER A 650 -20.73 49.64 -1.34
CA SER A 650 -20.90 50.21 0.00
C SER A 650 -19.67 49.91 0.84
N VAL A 651 -19.14 50.93 1.54
CA VAL A 651 -18.04 50.81 2.50
C VAL A 651 -18.44 51.46 3.84
N ASN A 652 -17.70 51.24 4.92
CA ASN A 652 -18.12 51.61 6.29
C ASN A 652 -18.59 53.07 6.46
N LYS A 653 -18.06 53.99 5.66
CA LYS A 653 -18.38 55.44 5.77
C LYS A 653 -19.24 56.00 4.64
N GLY A 654 -19.60 55.23 3.62
CA GLY A 654 -20.36 55.73 2.47
C GLY A 654 -20.37 54.79 1.27
N THR A 655 -20.57 55.34 0.08
CA THR A 655 -20.51 54.57 -1.17
C THR A 655 -19.23 54.92 -1.91
N LEU A 656 -18.39 53.93 -2.17
CA LEU A 656 -17.20 54.06 -2.99
C LEU A 656 -17.60 53.91 -4.47
N GLU A 657 -17.15 54.83 -5.30
CA GLU A 657 -17.25 54.74 -6.76
C GLU A 657 -15.85 54.73 -7.37
N TYR A 658 -15.60 53.76 -8.23
CA TYR A 658 -14.36 53.63 -8.99
C TYR A 658 -14.63 53.70 -10.49
N SER A 659 -13.83 54.46 -11.23
CA SER A 659 -13.90 54.55 -12.69
C SER A 659 -12.62 54.02 -13.32
N GLY A 660 -12.72 52.98 -14.17
CA GLY A 660 -11.59 52.40 -14.89
C GLY A 660 -10.94 53.38 -15.86
N LYS A 661 -11.76 54.16 -16.59
CA LYS A 661 -11.33 55.13 -17.60
C LYS A 661 -10.35 56.19 -17.09
N ASN A 662 -10.55 56.65 -15.85
CA ASN A 662 -9.74 57.72 -15.26
C ASN A 662 -8.92 57.23 -14.05
N ASN A 663 -8.97 55.93 -13.75
CA ASN A 663 -8.39 55.29 -12.57
C ASN A 663 -8.61 56.10 -11.27
N ARG A 664 -9.86 56.55 -11.08
CA ARG A 664 -10.25 57.48 -9.99
C ARG A 664 -11.21 56.79 -9.04
N ALA A 665 -10.89 56.82 -7.76
CA ALA A 665 -11.74 56.32 -6.68
C ALA A 665 -12.26 57.48 -5.83
N VAL A 666 -13.58 57.53 -5.64
CA VAL A 666 -14.28 58.60 -4.93
C VAL A 666 -15.18 58.00 -3.86
N LEU A 667 -15.00 58.38 -2.61
CA LEU A 667 -15.91 58.04 -1.53
C LEU A 667 -17.01 59.11 -1.42
N LYS A 668 -18.26 58.70 -1.68
CA LYS A 668 -19.46 59.51 -1.51
C LYS A 668 -19.98 59.37 -0.10
N LEU A 669 -19.81 60.42 0.71
CA LEU A 669 -20.34 60.52 2.06
C LEU A 669 -21.72 61.16 2.00
N PHE A 670 -22.76 60.37 2.27
CA PHE A 670 -24.11 60.90 2.42
C PHE A 670 -24.22 61.68 3.71
N THR A 671 -24.33 63.00 3.61
CA THR A 671 -24.71 63.81 4.77
C THR A 671 -26.22 63.72 4.95
N LYS A 672 -26.71 63.77 6.20
CA LYS A 672 -28.16 63.88 6.46
C LYS A 672 -28.77 65.14 5.82
N ALA A 673 -27.92 66.10 5.47
CA ALA A 673 -28.31 67.35 4.85
C ALA A 673 -28.76 67.18 3.39
N VAL A 674 -29.68 68.02 2.96
CA VAL A 674 -30.29 68.00 1.62
C VAL A 674 -30.25 69.38 0.99
N ILE A 675 -30.28 69.43 -0.33
CA ILE A 675 -30.30 70.66 -1.12
C ILE A 675 -31.58 70.67 -1.94
N CYS A 676 -32.43 71.68 -1.75
CA CYS A 676 -33.65 71.82 -2.56
C CYS A 676 -33.27 72.11 -4.02
N THR A 677 -33.86 71.35 -4.96
CA THR A 677 -33.58 71.47 -6.41
C THR A 677 -34.73 72.09 -7.18
N ASP A 678 -35.91 72.26 -6.57
CA ASP A 678 -37.08 72.85 -7.22
C ASP A 678 -36.80 74.28 -7.69
N SER A 679 -37.05 74.53 -8.98
CA SER A 679 -36.82 75.83 -9.63
C SER A 679 -37.64 76.97 -9.01
N ARG A 680 -38.74 76.66 -8.32
CA ARG A 680 -39.64 77.63 -7.71
C ARG A 680 -39.32 77.92 -6.24
N CYS A 681 -38.28 77.30 -5.69
CA CYS A 681 -37.89 77.50 -4.30
C CYS A 681 -36.91 78.67 -4.15
N GLU A 682 -37.23 79.66 -3.32
CA GLU A 682 -36.34 80.79 -3.01
C GLU A 682 -35.03 80.36 -2.31
N GLN A 683 -35.02 79.19 -1.69
CA GLN A 683 -33.86 78.60 -1.03
C GLN A 683 -33.19 77.49 -1.86
N LYS A 684 -33.49 77.42 -3.17
CA LYS A 684 -32.84 76.49 -4.10
C LYS A 684 -31.32 76.59 -3.98
N GLY A 685 -30.65 75.44 -3.88
CA GLY A 685 -29.19 75.38 -3.78
C GLY A 685 -28.60 75.56 -2.38
N LYS A 686 -29.38 75.96 -1.35
CA LYS A 686 -28.90 76.01 0.03
C LYS A 686 -28.87 74.62 0.67
N ILE A 687 -27.85 74.36 1.49
CA ILE A 687 -27.71 73.13 2.27
C ILE A 687 -28.65 73.23 3.49
N LEU A 688 -29.54 72.26 3.62
CA LEU A 688 -30.54 72.15 4.67
C LEU A 688 -30.18 70.98 5.58
N PRO A 689 -30.41 71.06 6.90
CA PRO A 689 -29.83 70.13 7.87
C PRO A 689 -30.34 68.68 7.77
N SER A 690 -31.58 68.47 7.31
CA SER A 690 -32.15 67.12 7.14
C SER A 690 -33.26 67.04 6.09
N GLN A 691 -33.55 65.83 5.62
CA GLN A 691 -34.74 65.56 4.80
C GLN A 691 -36.04 65.92 5.51
N GLU A 692 -36.16 65.66 6.81
CA GLU A 692 -37.34 66.03 7.61
C GLU A 692 -37.54 67.55 7.67
N PHE A 693 -36.44 68.31 7.79
CA PHE A 693 -36.47 69.76 7.70
C PHE A 693 -36.94 70.20 6.31
N TRP A 694 -36.48 69.55 5.25
CA TRP A 694 -36.94 69.84 3.90
C TRP A 694 -38.44 69.53 3.71
N HIS A 695 -38.92 68.38 4.17
CA HIS A 695 -40.36 68.05 4.09
C HIS A 695 -41.23 69.04 4.85
N SER A 696 -40.84 69.41 6.07
CA SER A 696 -41.62 70.35 6.88
C SER A 696 -41.62 71.78 6.33
N LYS A 697 -40.51 72.25 5.74
CA LYS A 697 -40.34 73.66 5.34
C LYS A 697 -40.41 73.94 3.84
N HIS A 698 -40.19 72.94 2.99
CA HIS A 698 -40.14 73.09 1.53
C HIS A 698 -41.26 72.31 0.82
N TYR A 699 -41.53 71.06 1.21
CA TYR A 699 -42.60 70.28 0.59
C TYR A 699 -43.99 70.88 0.85
N SER A 700 -44.24 71.29 2.10
CA SER A 700 -45.46 72.03 2.49
C SER A 700 -45.67 73.34 1.72
N LYS A 701 -44.61 73.90 1.13
CA LYS A 701 -44.63 75.12 0.30
C LYS A 701 -44.62 74.85 -1.21
N GLY A 702 -44.85 73.59 -1.62
CA GLY A 702 -44.99 73.20 -3.03
C GLY A 702 -43.70 72.80 -3.75
N CYS A 703 -42.56 72.69 -3.05
CA CYS A 703 -41.33 72.14 -3.62
C CYS A 703 -41.46 70.63 -3.80
N LYS A 704 -41.14 70.11 -4.99
CA LYS A 704 -41.31 68.68 -5.30
C LYS A 704 -40.00 67.89 -5.43
N SER A 705 -38.84 68.54 -5.38
CA SER A 705 -37.56 67.85 -5.52
C SER A 705 -36.46 68.42 -4.63
N PHE A 706 -35.64 67.50 -4.12
CA PHE A 706 -34.36 67.77 -3.46
C PHE A 706 -33.33 66.73 -3.90
N LYS A 707 -32.06 67.04 -3.65
CA LYS A 707 -30.96 66.07 -3.71
C LYS A 707 -30.25 66.01 -2.37
N TYR A 708 -29.67 64.88 -2.01
CA TYR A 708 -28.80 64.79 -0.83
C TYR A 708 -27.54 65.62 -1.03
N ASN A 709 -27.06 66.25 0.04
CA ASN A 709 -25.74 66.84 0.05
C ASN A 709 -24.72 65.71 0.22
N ILE A 710 -23.98 65.42 -0.85
CA ILE A 710 -22.98 64.36 -0.90
C ILE A 710 -21.61 65.01 -0.89
N ASN A 711 -20.79 64.69 0.11
CA ASN A 711 -19.39 65.09 0.13
C ASN A 711 -18.58 64.02 -0.60
N ASN A 712 -17.95 64.40 -1.71
CA ASN A 712 -17.06 63.53 -2.47
C ASN A 712 -15.64 63.66 -1.92
N VAL A 713 -15.06 62.55 -1.49
CA VAL A 713 -13.67 62.50 -1.02
C VAL A 713 -12.87 61.67 -2.01
N ASP A 714 -11.91 62.29 -2.69
CA ASP A 714 -10.97 61.55 -3.53
C ASP A 714 -10.10 60.66 -2.65
N GLY A 715 -9.97 59.40 -3.05
CA GLY A 715 -9.12 58.43 -2.39
C GLY A 715 -8.35 57.60 -3.39
N GLU A 716 -7.63 56.64 -2.84
CA GLU A 716 -6.72 55.77 -3.56
C GLU A 716 -7.04 54.32 -3.25
N LEU A 717 -7.09 53.51 -4.31
CA LEU A 717 -7.15 52.06 -4.18
C LEU A 717 -5.72 51.54 -4.07
N ILE A 718 -5.42 50.90 -2.95
CA ILE A 718 -4.16 50.26 -2.66
C ILE A 718 -4.35 48.77 -2.85
N LEU A 719 -3.73 48.23 -3.91
CA LEU A 719 -3.59 46.80 -4.10
C LEU A 719 -2.53 46.29 -3.13
N ALA A 720 -2.92 45.37 -2.25
CA ALA A 720 -2.04 44.63 -1.37
C ALA A 720 -1.86 43.23 -1.93
N LEU A 721 -0.66 42.90 -2.39
CA LEU A 721 -0.30 41.54 -2.80
C LEU A 721 0.06 40.75 -1.55
N LYS A 722 -0.69 39.69 -1.26
CA LYS A 722 -0.45 38.77 -0.15
C LYS A 722 0.69 37.80 -0.44
N THR A 723 1.89 38.36 -0.57
CA THR A 723 3.10 37.60 -0.90
C THR A 723 3.32 36.44 0.07
N SER A 724 3.07 36.60 1.37
CA SER A 724 3.22 35.51 2.35
C SER A 724 2.28 34.32 2.13
N GLU A 725 1.01 34.54 1.77
CA GLU A 725 0.07 33.44 1.50
C GLU A 725 0.44 32.70 0.21
N TYR A 726 0.83 33.45 -0.83
CA TYR A 726 1.33 32.90 -2.08
C TYR A 726 2.65 32.11 -1.90
N ILE A 727 3.63 32.69 -1.19
CA ILE A 727 4.90 32.02 -0.87
C ILE A 727 4.65 30.79 0.00
N ASN A 728 3.80 30.86 1.02
CA ASN A 728 3.58 29.70 1.87
C ASN A 728 2.88 28.56 1.11
N GLN A 729 2.09 28.84 0.08
CA GLN A 729 1.41 27.84 -0.73
C GLN A 729 2.30 27.25 -1.84
N TYR A 730 3.19 28.03 -2.45
CA TYR A 730 3.98 27.60 -3.63
C TYR A 730 5.50 27.69 -3.47
N TYR A 731 6.00 28.32 -2.41
CA TYR A 731 7.43 28.48 -2.13
C TYR A 731 7.85 27.74 -0.85
N SER A 732 6.97 27.35 0.07
CA SER A 732 7.39 26.70 1.32
C SER A 732 7.96 25.29 1.11
N ASP A 733 7.42 24.54 0.14
CA ASP A 733 7.96 23.25 -0.30
C ASP A 733 9.20 23.41 -1.20
N PHE A 734 9.35 24.57 -1.85
CA PHE A 734 10.31 24.81 -2.94
C PHE A 734 11.55 25.65 -2.54
N TYR A 735 11.40 26.57 -1.59
CA TYR A 735 12.41 27.58 -1.24
C TYR A 735 12.67 27.52 0.26
N LYS A 736 13.35 26.47 0.71
CA LYS A 736 13.91 26.47 2.07
C LYS A 736 15.07 27.46 2.10
N LEU A 737 15.05 28.39 3.04
CA LEU A 737 16.17 29.31 3.32
C LEU A 737 17.52 28.57 3.45
N ALA A 738 17.51 27.30 3.88
CA ALA A 738 18.70 26.47 3.99
C ALA A 738 19.24 25.91 2.65
N SER A 739 18.47 25.97 1.55
CA SER A 739 18.87 25.42 0.25
C SER A 739 19.98 26.25 -0.42
N PRO A 740 20.78 25.64 -1.31
CA PRO A 740 21.73 26.33 -2.18
C PRO A 740 21.09 27.32 -3.16
N TRP A 741 21.61 28.54 -3.27
CA TRP A 741 21.07 29.61 -4.12
C TRP A 741 22.11 30.15 -5.10
N PRO A 742 21.95 29.97 -6.42
CA PRO A 742 22.88 30.53 -7.38
C PRO A 742 22.84 32.06 -7.38
N LEU A 743 24.00 32.68 -7.47
CA LEU A 743 24.14 34.10 -7.79
C LEU A 743 24.23 34.22 -9.32
N ILE A 744 23.37 35.05 -9.92
CA ILE A 744 23.24 35.15 -11.38
C ILE A 744 24.20 36.24 -11.90
N SER A 745 24.93 35.95 -12.99
CA SER A 745 25.82 36.94 -13.61
C SER A 745 25.00 38.03 -14.30
N ARG A 746 25.39 39.30 -14.10
CA ARG A 746 24.68 40.45 -14.66
C ARG A 746 24.71 40.51 -16.20
N LYS A 747 25.61 39.78 -16.87
CA LYS A 747 25.63 39.67 -18.35
C LYS A 747 24.49 38.80 -18.89
N GLU A 748 24.02 37.80 -18.14
CA GLU A 748 22.98 36.87 -18.58
C GLU A 748 21.57 37.47 -18.48
N LEU A 749 21.37 38.46 -17.60
CA LEU A 749 20.09 39.17 -17.42
C LEU A 749 19.63 40.00 -18.64
N ASN A 750 20.48 40.17 -19.66
CA ASN A 750 20.17 40.98 -20.85
C ASN A 750 19.47 40.21 -21.99
N ASN A 751 19.27 38.89 -21.87
CA ASN A 751 18.82 38.07 -23.01
C ASN A 751 17.32 37.74 -23.05
N ASP A 752 16.55 37.97 -21.98
CA ASP A 752 15.10 37.71 -21.98
C ASP A 752 14.30 39.02 -22.01
N GLY A 753 14.16 39.58 -23.22
CA GLY A 753 12.98 40.34 -23.63
C GLY A 753 12.52 41.52 -22.76
N MET A 754 13.37 42.50 -22.45
CA MET A 754 12.92 43.89 -22.26
C MET A 754 13.97 44.91 -22.74
N PRO A 755 13.55 46.12 -23.17
CA PRO A 755 14.39 47.07 -23.88
C PRO A 755 15.50 47.60 -22.97
N GLY A 756 16.68 47.78 -23.55
CA GLY A 756 17.86 48.31 -22.88
C GLY A 756 17.58 49.57 -22.06
N VAL A 757 17.65 49.41 -20.74
CA VAL A 757 18.18 50.45 -19.88
C VAL A 757 19.58 49.98 -19.57
N GLU A 758 20.58 50.69 -20.07
CA GLU A 758 21.96 50.51 -19.65
C GLU A 758 22.03 50.74 -18.13
N ILE A 759 21.91 49.67 -17.34
CA ILE A 759 22.07 49.71 -15.89
C ILE A 759 23.56 49.76 -15.54
N ARG A 760 24.35 50.53 -16.29
CA ARG A 760 25.72 50.90 -15.94
C ARG A 760 25.63 52.24 -15.22
N GLU A 761 26.11 52.24 -13.97
CA GLU A 761 26.34 53.40 -13.10
C GLU A 761 25.20 53.95 -12.21
N GLN A 762 23.92 53.67 -12.45
CA GLN A 762 22.81 54.25 -11.62
C GLN A 762 22.31 53.45 -10.40
N LEU A 763 22.98 52.36 -10.01
CA LEU A 763 22.70 51.73 -8.69
C LEU A 763 23.35 52.47 -7.51
N TYR A 764 23.98 53.63 -7.76
CA TYR A 764 24.07 54.68 -6.77
C TYR A 764 22.75 55.45 -6.73
N LEU A 765 21.79 54.93 -5.94
CA LEU A 765 20.69 55.64 -5.28
C LEU A 765 19.69 56.50 -6.10
N ASP A 766 19.85 56.73 -7.40
CA ASP A 766 19.05 57.75 -8.10
C ASP A 766 17.67 57.25 -8.58
N ASP A 767 17.46 55.94 -8.77
CA ASP A 767 16.11 55.41 -9.06
C ASP A 767 15.80 54.09 -8.34
N VAL A 768 15.76 54.18 -7.02
CA VAL A 768 15.29 53.13 -6.11
C VAL A 768 13.89 52.60 -6.48
N LYS A 769 13.06 53.42 -7.14
CA LYS A 769 11.71 53.03 -7.59
C LYS A 769 11.79 52.04 -8.75
N SER A 770 12.63 52.29 -9.75
CA SER A 770 12.85 51.37 -10.88
C SER A 770 13.38 50.00 -10.43
N PHE A 771 14.27 49.96 -9.43
CA PHE A 771 14.77 48.69 -8.90
C PHE A 771 13.68 47.86 -8.21
N VAL A 772 12.81 48.47 -7.40
CA VAL A 772 11.67 47.76 -6.79
C VAL A 772 10.66 47.33 -7.84
N MET A 773 10.41 48.15 -8.86
CA MET A 773 9.53 47.78 -9.97
C MET A 773 10.09 46.58 -10.75
N TYR A 774 11.40 46.47 -10.92
CA TYR A 774 12.05 45.29 -11.50
C TYR A 774 11.84 44.04 -10.63
N LEU A 775 12.12 44.12 -9.32
CA LEU A 775 11.91 43.01 -8.39
C LEU A 775 10.46 42.54 -8.44
N TRP A 776 9.51 43.48 -8.45
CA TRP A 776 8.08 43.20 -8.52
C TRP A 776 7.64 42.63 -9.86
N ALA A 777 8.11 43.17 -10.99
CA ALA A 777 7.78 42.67 -12.32
C ALA A 777 8.21 41.20 -12.50
N ARG A 778 9.37 40.83 -11.94
CA ARG A 778 9.83 39.45 -11.94
C ARG A 778 8.89 38.52 -11.16
N GLU A 779 8.45 38.91 -9.97
CA GLU A 779 7.47 38.12 -9.19
C GLU A 779 6.13 38.00 -9.93
N VAL A 780 5.66 39.06 -10.58
CA VAL A 780 4.41 39.04 -11.36
C VAL A 780 4.51 38.09 -12.55
N VAL A 781 5.65 38.05 -13.25
CA VAL A 781 5.86 37.11 -14.36
C VAL A 781 5.76 35.66 -13.87
N VAL A 782 6.41 35.35 -12.74
CA VAL A 782 6.34 34.05 -12.08
C VAL A 782 4.88 33.71 -11.72
N ILE A 783 4.18 34.63 -11.06
CA ILE A 783 2.77 34.49 -10.68
C ILE A 783 1.86 34.27 -11.92
N LYS A 784 2.09 34.99 -13.01
CA LYS A 784 1.29 34.93 -14.25
C LYS A 784 1.50 33.61 -14.99
N GLN A 785 2.74 33.14 -15.10
CA GLN A 785 3.07 31.86 -15.75
C GLN A 785 2.53 30.66 -14.96
N MET A 786 2.56 30.74 -13.63
CA MET A 786 1.96 29.72 -12.76
C MET A 786 0.42 29.76 -12.78
N GLY A 787 -0.19 30.94 -12.61
CA GLY A 787 -1.65 31.11 -12.59
C GLY A 787 -2.34 30.86 -13.94
N GLY A 788 -1.64 31.11 -15.06
CA GLY A 788 -2.12 30.81 -16.40
C GLY A 788 -2.27 29.32 -16.70
N ARG A 789 -1.50 28.45 -16.01
CA ARG A 789 -1.64 26.99 -16.11
C ARG A 789 -2.78 26.46 -15.22
N VAL A 790 -2.99 27.02 -14.03
CA VAL A 790 -4.09 26.62 -13.11
C VAL A 790 -5.48 26.96 -13.70
N ASN A 791 -5.63 28.10 -14.38
CA ASN A 791 -6.90 28.44 -15.04
C ASN A 791 -7.19 27.64 -16.32
N SER A 792 -6.21 26.87 -16.83
CA SER A 792 -6.44 25.91 -17.93
C SER A 792 -6.88 24.53 -17.44
N GLU A 793 -7.03 24.36 -16.12
CA GLU A 793 -7.45 23.13 -15.45
C GLU A 793 -8.87 23.23 -14.84
N TYR A 794 -9.71 24.15 -15.32
CA TYR A 794 -11.16 24.15 -15.08
C TYR A 794 -11.96 24.07 -16.38
#